data_AF-A0AAN7JD81-F1
#
_entry.id   AF-A0AAN7JD81-F1
#
_cell.length_a   1.000
_cell.length_b   1.000
_cell.length_c   1.000
_cell.angle_alpha   90.00
_cell.angle_beta   90.00
_cell.angle_gamma   90.00
#
_symmetry.space_group_name_H-M   'P 1'
#
loop_
_entity.id
_entity.type
_entity.pdbx_description
1 polymer ?
#
loop_
_entity_poly.entity_id
_entity_poly.type
_entity_poly.pdbx_seq_one_letter_code
_entity_poly.pdbx_strand_id
1 'polypeptide(L)'
;MWALQFHTPHTLRSSSYSVCTARTSSKPPICSLTLNPSNPTKPETNCNHLIQSLCKQGSLKQALEVLSHEPNPTQHTYEALILSCSRQSSLSDGLDVHRHLVDAGFDQDPFLATKLINMYSELDAIDNARKVFDETRKRTIYVWNALFRALTLAGHGQEVLDLYRRMNQIGIPSDRFTYTYVLKACVASESLISLLHTGKEVHAHILRHGYESLVHITTTLVDMYARFGSVSYASYVFDEMPVRNVVSWSAMIACYVKNGRAFEALELFREMILETQDSIPNSVTMVSVLQACAALAALEQGKLIHGYILRRGLDSILPVISALLTMYARCGKLELGQRVFDQMEKRDVVSWNSLISSYGIHGCGRRAIKIFEEMIYHGVSPSHVSFVSVLGACSHAGLVEEGKMLFESMVKQHRIHPSVEHYACMVDILGRANQLDAAAKIIEEMRIEPGPEVWGSLLGSCRIHCNVELAERASRRLFELEPMNAGNYVLLADIYAEASMWDEVKRVKKLLEARGLQKIPGRSWIEVKRHVYTFASVDEFNPQIEQLHALLVKLSTEMKEQGYVPQTKAVLYDLDVEEKERIVLGHSEKLAVAFGLINTSKGETIRISKNLRLCEDCHSVTKFISKFTDREILVRDVNRFHHFKDGICSCGDYW
;
A
#
# COMPACT_ATOMS: atom_id res chain seq x y z
N MET A 1 -14.37 -20.48 28.75
CA MET A 1 -15.52 -20.51 29.68
C MET A 1 -16.46 -19.38 29.28
N TRP A 2 -17.49 -19.69 28.47
CA TRP A 2 -18.79 -19.02 28.33
C TRP A 2 -19.45 -19.57 27.05
N ALA A 3 -20.45 -20.41 27.27
CA ALA A 3 -21.36 -20.97 26.29
C ALA A 3 -22.67 -20.19 26.39
N LEU A 4 -23.25 -19.79 25.26
CA LEU A 4 -24.65 -19.40 25.19
C LEU A 4 -25.28 -20.00 23.93
N GLN A 5 -26.19 -20.93 24.18
CA GLN A 5 -27.15 -21.50 23.24
C GLN A 5 -28.18 -20.45 22.86
N PHE A 6 -28.57 -20.39 21.59
CA PHE A 6 -29.86 -19.84 21.20
C PHE A 6 -30.60 -20.80 20.26
N HIS A 7 -31.84 -21.08 20.63
CA HIS A 7 -32.83 -21.83 19.88
C HIS A 7 -33.37 -21.03 18.69
N THR A 8 -33.54 -21.73 17.57
CA THR A 8 -34.50 -21.45 16.48
C THR A 8 -35.59 -22.54 16.52
N PRO A 9 -36.68 -22.54 15.69
CA PRO A 9 -37.16 -21.53 14.73
C PRO A 9 -38.69 -21.23 14.83
N HIS A 10 -39.15 -20.19 14.13
CA HIS A 10 -40.52 -20.15 13.61
C HIS A 10 -40.54 -19.94 12.09
N THR A 11 -41.52 -20.59 11.49
CA THR A 11 -41.64 -21.04 10.10
C THR A 11 -42.40 -20.09 9.18
N LEU A 12 -41.91 -20.03 7.94
CA LEU A 12 -42.57 -19.88 6.63
C LEU A 12 -44.12 -19.90 6.53
N ARG A 13 -44.64 -19.00 5.67
CA ARG A 13 -45.69 -19.18 4.62
C ARG A 13 -45.87 -17.81 3.92
N SER A 14 -45.55 -17.55 2.65
CA SER A 14 -45.90 -18.09 1.32
C SER A 14 -47.25 -17.63 0.74
N SER A 15 -47.16 -16.99 -0.45
CA SER A 15 -48.15 -16.86 -1.57
C SER A 15 -49.40 -15.97 -1.33
N SER A 16 -50.00 -15.26 -2.28
CA SER A 16 -50.09 -15.45 -3.75
C SER A 16 -50.75 -14.24 -4.47
N TYR A 17 -50.39 -14.06 -5.75
CA TYR A 17 -51.17 -13.62 -6.93
C TYR A 17 -52.28 -12.54 -6.85
N SER A 18 -52.20 -11.54 -7.74
CA SER A 18 -53.21 -11.37 -8.81
C SER A 18 -52.78 -10.37 -9.89
N VAL A 19 -52.81 -10.86 -11.13
CA VAL A 19 -52.83 -10.10 -12.39
C VAL A 19 -54.30 -9.90 -12.76
N CYS A 20 -54.70 -8.72 -13.21
CA CYS A 20 -55.95 -8.57 -13.96
C CYS A 20 -55.85 -7.43 -14.99
N THR A 21 -56.36 -7.75 -16.17
CA THR A 21 -56.27 -7.03 -17.45
C THR A 21 -57.40 -6.02 -17.69
N ALA A 22 -57.04 -4.97 -18.43
CA ALA A 22 -57.78 -4.25 -19.49
C ALA A 22 -59.25 -3.82 -19.30
N ARG A 23 -59.51 -2.52 -19.52
CA ARG A 23 -60.71 -2.00 -20.19
C ARG A 23 -60.37 -0.82 -21.11
N THR A 24 -61.03 -0.84 -22.27
CA THR A 24 -60.94 0.03 -23.44
C THR A 24 -61.97 1.17 -23.45
N SER A 25 -61.81 2.08 -24.42
CA SER A 25 -62.70 3.18 -24.88
C SER A 25 -62.39 4.54 -24.23
N SER A 26 -62.38 5.68 -24.93
CA SER A 26 -62.95 6.07 -26.23
C SER A 26 -62.20 7.30 -26.81
N LYS A 27 -62.14 7.40 -28.15
CA LYS A 27 -61.68 8.60 -28.89
C LYS A 27 -62.77 9.68 -28.94
N PRO A 28 -62.40 10.97 -29.03
CA PRO A 28 -63.20 12.00 -29.73
C PRO A 28 -62.45 12.56 -30.96
N PRO A 29 -63.13 13.37 -31.80
CA PRO A 29 -63.07 13.22 -33.27
C PRO A 29 -62.10 14.14 -34.01
N ILE A 30 -61.88 13.75 -35.25
CA ILE A 30 -61.24 14.48 -36.35
C ILE A 30 -62.02 15.77 -36.62
N CYS A 31 -61.34 16.92 -36.57
CA CYS A 31 -61.87 18.18 -37.07
C CYS A 31 -60.96 18.73 -38.18
N SER A 32 -61.62 19.21 -39.21
CA SER A 32 -61.17 19.57 -40.55
C SER A 32 -60.18 20.73 -40.61
N LEU A 33 -59.20 20.58 -41.50
CA LEU A 33 -58.30 21.63 -41.99
C LEU A 33 -59.10 22.77 -42.65
N THR A 34 -59.01 23.97 -42.07
CA THR A 34 -59.23 25.23 -42.77
C THR A 34 -57.91 26.00 -42.82
N LEU A 35 -57.29 26.00 -43.99
CA LEU A 35 -56.21 26.90 -44.37
C LEU A 35 -56.83 28.28 -44.67
N ASN A 36 -56.32 29.33 -44.03
CA ASN A 36 -56.20 30.63 -44.66
C ASN A 36 -54.96 31.38 -44.14
N PRO A 37 -54.30 32.20 -44.99
CA PRO A 37 -52.88 32.50 -44.87
C PRO A 37 -52.60 33.97 -44.52
N SER A 38 -51.65 34.23 -43.61
CA SER A 38 -50.85 35.48 -43.62
C SER A 38 -49.88 35.56 -42.43
N ASN A 39 -48.61 35.22 -42.67
CA ASN A 39 -47.42 36.06 -42.41
C ASN A 39 -46.15 35.20 -42.58
N PRO A 40 -45.15 35.61 -43.40
CA PRO A 40 -43.93 34.84 -43.57
C PRO A 40 -42.97 35.18 -42.42
N THR A 41 -43.06 34.48 -41.30
CA THR A 41 -41.91 34.36 -40.40
C THR A 41 -40.93 33.36 -41.02
N LYS A 42 -39.66 33.77 -41.13
CA LYS A 42 -38.54 32.93 -41.61
C LYS A 42 -38.59 31.55 -40.96
N PRO A 43 -38.26 30.45 -41.66
CA PRO A 43 -38.12 29.16 -41.00
C PRO A 43 -36.98 29.29 -39.98
N GLU A 44 -37.30 29.30 -38.69
CA GLU A 44 -36.30 29.10 -37.64
C GLU A 44 -35.64 27.75 -37.91
N THR A 45 -34.40 27.81 -38.41
CA THR A 45 -33.66 26.61 -38.79
C THR A 45 -33.13 26.03 -37.48
N ASN A 46 -33.86 25.09 -36.89
CA ASN A 46 -33.45 24.42 -35.67
C ASN A 46 -32.22 23.53 -35.97
N CYS A 47 -31.04 24.01 -35.60
CA CYS A 47 -29.75 23.40 -35.82
C CYS A 47 -29.32 22.48 -34.67
N ASN A 48 -30.15 22.27 -33.63
CA ASN A 48 -29.81 21.44 -32.47
C ASN A 48 -29.38 20.01 -32.87
N HIS A 49 -30.10 19.37 -33.80
CA HIS A 49 -29.75 18.03 -34.29
C HIS A 49 -28.42 18.01 -35.08
N LEU A 50 -28.13 19.08 -35.81
CA LEU A 50 -26.87 19.23 -36.54
C LEU A 50 -25.69 19.38 -35.57
N ILE A 51 -25.81 20.24 -34.54
CA ILE A 51 -24.80 20.41 -33.49
C ILE A 51 -24.53 19.07 -32.79
N GLN A 52 -25.57 18.34 -32.40
CA GLN A 52 -25.44 17.03 -31.77
C GLN A 52 -24.73 16.01 -32.68
N SER A 53 -25.02 16.03 -33.99
CA SER A 53 -24.35 15.17 -34.98
C SER A 53 -22.87 15.52 -35.11
N LEU A 54 -22.54 16.81 -35.22
CA LEU A 54 -21.15 17.30 -35.32
C LEU A 54 -20.33 16.93 -34.08
N CYS A 55 -20.91 17.04 -32.87
CA CYS A 55 -20.28 16.58 -31.63
C CYS A 55 -20.00 15.06 -31.64
N LYS A 56 -20.92 14.25 -32.17
CA LYS A 56 -20.71 12.80 -32.32
C LYS A 56 -19.59 12.46 -33.31
N GLN A 57 -19.41 13.30 -34.33
CA GLN A 57 -18.35 13.16 -35.34
C GLN A 57 -17.00 13.75 -34.89
N GLY A 58 -16.91 14.33 -33.68
CA GLY A 58 -15.69 14.97 -33.18
C GLY A 58 -15.38 16.34 -33.79
N SER A 59 -16.33 16.94 -34.52
CA SER A 59 -16.16 18.24 -35.17
C SER A 59 -16.62 19.39 -34.25
N LEU A 60 -15.92 19.60 -33.13
CA LEU A 60 -16.33 20.54 -32.08
C LEU A 60 -16.32 22.00 -32.54
N LYS A 61 -15.29 22.44 -33.28
CA LYS A 61 -15.21 23.83 -33.78
C LYS A 61 -16.39 24.20 -34.68
N GLN A 62 -16.75 23.30 -35.60
CA GLN A 62 -17.92 23.48 -36.47
C GLN A 62 -19.23 23.46 -35.66
N ALA A 63 -19.32 22.62 -34.63
CA ALA A 63 -20.47 22.60 -33.74
C ALA A 63 -20.63 23.94 -32.97
N LEU A 64 -19.54 24.57 -32.55
CA LEU A 64 -19.54 25.88 -31.89
C LEU A 64 -19.89 27.03 -32.85
N GLU A 65 -19.39 26.98 -34.08
CA GLU A 65 -19.77 27.94 -35.13
C GLU A 65 -21.29 27.90 -35.37
N VAL A 66 -21.86 26.70 -35.46
CA VAL A 66 -23.32 26.52 -35.62
C VAL A 66 -24.08 26.94 -34.35
N LEU A 67 -23.55 26.67 -33.16
CA LEU A 67 -24.15 27.10 -31.89
C LEU A 67 -24.32 28.63 -31.83
N SER A 68 -23.33 29.40 -32.29
CA SER A 68 -23.41 30.88 -32.27
C SER A 68 -24.56 31.46 -33.10
N HIS A 69 -25.17 30.66 -33.98
CA HIS A 69 -26.30 31.02 -34.82
C HIS A 69 -27.61 30.31 -34.42
N GLU A 70 -27.60 29.48 -33.38
CA GLU A 70 -28.78 28.75 -32.90
C GLU A 70 -29.56 29.58 -31.86
N PRO A 71 -30.78 30.04 -32.16
CA PRO A 71 -31.53 30.92 -31.27
C PRO A 71 -32.08 30.21 -30.03
N ASN A 72 -32.34 28.90 -30.10
CA ASN A 72 -32.94 28.14 -29.00
C ASN A 72 -32.19 26.82 -28.74
N PRO A 73 -30.96 26.86 -28.19
CA PRO A 73 -30.23 25.65 -27.85
C PRO A 73 -30.94 24.85 -26.77
N THR A 74 -31.03 23.53 -26.95
CA THR A 74 -31.64 22.63 -25.95
C THR A 74 -30.63 22.14 -24.91
N GLN A 75 -31.12 21.67 -23.77
CA GLN A 75 -30.32 20.98 -22.75
C GLN A 75 -29.47 19.83 -23.33
N HIS A 76 -30.02 19.04 -24.27
CA HIS A 76 -29.32 17.93 -24.91
C HIS A 76 -28.18 18.40 -25.83
N THR A 77 -28.34 19.58 -26.44
CA THR A 77 -27.31 20.19 -27.28
C THR A 77 -26.11 20.59 -26.44
N TYR A 78 -26.33 21.22 -25.28
CA TYR A 78 -25.26 21.53 -24.34
C TYR A 78 -24.60 20.29 -23.76
N GLU A 79 -25.37 19.24 -23.40
CA GLU A 79 -24.77 17.98 -22.96
C GLU A 79 -23.83 17.39 -24.02
N ALA A 80 -24.25 17.37 -25.29
CA ALA A 80 -23.42 16.85 -26.38
C ALA A 80 -22.13 17.67 -26.59
N LEU A 81 -22.21 18.99 -26.47
CA LEU A 81 -21.06 19.90 -26.56
C LEU A 81 -20.08 19.68 -25.40
N ILE A 82 -20.57 19.66 -24.15
CA ILE A 82 -19.75 19.42 -22.95
C ILE A 82 -19.00 18.08 -23.05
N LEU A 83 -19.70 17.00 -23.44
CA LEU A 83 -19.09 15.69 -23.65
C LEU A 83 -18.04 15.70 -24.77
N SER A 84 -18.25 16.50 -25.81
CA SER A 84 -17.29 16.66 -26.91
C SER A 84 -16.03 17.40 -26.44
N CYS A 85 -16.16 18.44 -25.61
CA CYS A 85 -15.03 19.14 -25.01
C CYS A 85 -14.17 18.22 -24.14
N SER A 86 -14.80 17.40 -23.29
CA SER A 86 -14.10 16.36 -22.50
C SER A 86 -13.30 15.40 -23.39
N ARG A 87 -13.92 14.88 -24.46
CA ARG A 87 -13.28 13.91 -25.37
C ARG A 87 -12.10 14.49 -26.14
N GLN A 88 -12.14 15.78 -26.44
CA GLN A 88 -11.09 16.47 -27.20
C GLN A 88 -10.06 17.14 -26.29
N SER A 89 -10.23 17.02 -24.96
CA SER A 89 -9.36 17.64 -23.96
C SER A 89 -9.18 19.16 -24.18
N SER A 90 -10.23 19.85 -24.65
CA SER A 90 -10.18 21.27 -25.03
C SER A 90 -10.82 22.17 -23.97
N LEU A 91 -9.98 22.80 -23.15
CA LEU A 91 -10.45 23.71 -22.09
C LEU A 91 -10.99 25.04 -22.64
N SER A 92 -10.40 25.58 -23.72
CA SER A 92 -10.89 26.83 -24.34
C SER A 92 -12.32 26.67 -24.83
N ASP A 93 -12.58 25.59 -25.55
CA ASP A 93 -13.90 25.30 -26.10
C ASP A 93 -14.91 25.01 -24.98
N GLY A 94 -14.48 24.31 -23.92
CA GLY A 94 -15.29 24.13 -22.71
C GLY A 94 -15.69 25.43 -22.02
N LEU A 95 -14.79 26.43 -21.98
CA LEU A 95 -15.08 27.76 -21.44
C LEU A 95 -16.07 28.54 -22.32
N ASP A 96 -15.96 28.43 -23.64
CA ASP A 96 -16.88 29.09 -24.57
C ASP A 96 -18.29 28.47 -24.52
N VAL A 97 -18.38 27.13 -24.45
CA VAL A 97 -19.66 26.42 -24.23
C VAL A 97 -20.29 26.85 -22.90
N HIS A 98 -19.50 26.92 -21.83
CA HIS A 98 -19.99 27.34 -20.53
C HIS A 98 -20.49 28.79 -20.55
N ARG A 99 -19.77 29.72 -21.20
CA ARG A 99 -20.24 31.12 -21.34
C ARG A 99 -21.57 31.20 -22.09
N HIS A 100 -21.68 30.52 -23.23
CA HIS A 100 -22.91 30.52 -24.02
C HIS A 100 -24.09 29.87 -23.26
N LEU A 101 -23.81 28.83 -22.48
CA LEU A 101 -24.81 28.17 -21.63
C LEU A 101 -25.37 29.12 -20.57
N VAL A 102 -24.51 29.94 -19.95
CA VAL A 102 -24.91 30.98 -18.99
C VAL A 102 -25.75 32.05 -19.70
N ASP A 103 -25.31 32.53 -20.86
CA ASP A 103 -26.03 33.55 -21.63
C ASP A 103 -27.42 33.07 -22.08
N ALA A 104 -27.57 31.76 -22.35
CA ALA A 104 -28.83 31.12 -22.68
C ALA A 104 -29.71 30.78 -21.46
N GLY A 105 -29.30 31.14 -20.24
CA GLY A 105 -30.09 30.98 -19.01
C GLY A 105 -30.14 29.56 -18.45
N PHE A 106 -29.18 28.70 -18.81
CA PHE A 106 -29.07 27.32 -18.31
C PHE A 106 -28.16 27.19 -17.08
N ASP A 107 -27.63 28.29 -16.55
CA ASP A 107 -26.71 28.34 -15.39
C ASP A 107 -27.32 27.76 -14.09
N GLN A 108 -28.65 27.71 -14.00
CA GLN A 108 -29.37 27.15 -12.87
C GLN A 108 -29.83 25.70 -13.07
N ASP A 109 -29.52 25.06 -14.21
CA ASP A 109 -29.87 23.67 -14.49
C ASP A 109 -28.92 22.69 -13.76
N PRO A 110 -29.40 21.92 -12.76
CA PRO A 110 -28.55 21.02 -11.99
C PRO A 110 -27.95 19.86 -12.81
N PHE A 111 -28.62 19.44 -13.88
CA PHE A 111 -28.12 18.38 -14.75
C PHE A 111 -26.91 18.88 -15.54
N LEU A 112 -27.02 20.06 -16.17
CA LEU A 112 -25.91 20.65 -16.91
C LEU A 112 -24.76 21.08 -16.00
N ALA A 113 -25.06 21.60 -14.80
CA ALA A 113 -24.04 21.88 -13.78
C ALA A 113 -23.22 20.62 -13.42
N THR A 114 -23.90 19.47 -13.24
CA THR A 114 -23.23 18.18 -12.99
C THR A 114 -22.29 17.80 -14.15
N LYS A 115 -22.70 18.03 -15.40
CA LYS A 115 -21.87 17.72 -16.59
C LYS A 115 -20.67 18.67 -16.70
N LEU A 116 -20.87 19.97 -16.47
CA LEU A 116 -19.79 20.97 -16.46
C LEU A 116 -18.74 20.69 -15.39
N ILE A 117 -19.15 20.37 -14.16
CA ILE A 117 -18.23 20.02 -13.07
C ILE A 117 -17.37 18.80 -13.44
N ASN A 118 -17.97 17.75 -14.02
CA ASN A 118 -17.23 16.57 -14.45
C ASN A 118 -16.26 16.88 -15.61
N MET A 119 -16.68 17.69 -16.59
CA MET A 119 -15.80 18.13 -17.67
C MET A 119 -14.60 18.92 -17.13
N TYR A 120 -14.83 19.90 -16.26
CA TYR A 120 -13.74 20.66 -15.66
C TYR A 120 -12.81 19.79 -14.80
N SER A 121 -13.35 18.79 -14.09
CA SER A 121 -12.54 17.80 -13.37
C SER A 121 -11.66 16.96 -14.29
N GLU A 122 -12.16 16.56 -15.46
CA GLU A 122 -11.39 15.78 -16.45
C GLU A 122 -10.30 16.62 -17.14
N LEU A 123 -10.49 17.94 -17.19
CA LEU A 123 -9.55 18.91 -17.77
C LEU A 123 -8.61 19.56 -16.74
N ASP A 124 -8.58 19.04 -15.50
CA ASP A 124 -7.76 19.55 -14.39
C ASP A 124 -8.02 21.04 -14.05
N ALA A 125 -9.23 21.53 -14.34
CA ALA A 125 -9.67 22.91 -14.12
C ALA A 125 -10.60 23.01 -12.91
N ILE A 126 -10.12 22.59 -11.74
CA ILE A 126 -10.94 22.45 -10.52
C ILE A 126 -11.55 23.77 -10.05
N ASP A 127 -10.88 24.91 -10.25
CA ASP A 127 -11.43 26.22 -9.88
C ASP A 127 -12.69 26.57 -10.68
N ASN A 128 -12.75 26.17 -11.96
CA ASN A 128 -13.96 26.32 -12.76
C ASN A 128 -15.08 25.38 -12.28
N ALA A 129 -14.74 24.17 -11.83
CA ALA A 129 -15.72 23.26 -11.23
C ALA A 129 -16.32 23.85 -9.93
N ARG A 130 -15.50 24.46 -9.07
CA ARG A 130 -15.96 25.19 -7.87
C ARG A 130 -16.91 26.33 -8.24
N LYS A 131 -16.53 27.13 -9.26
CA LYS A 131 -17.35 28.24 -9.73
C LYS A 131 -18.75 27.80 -10.18
N VAL A 132 -18.85 26.75 -11.00
CA VAL A 132 -20.14 26.18 -11.43
C VAL A 132 -20.99 25.78 -10.22
N PHE A 133 -20.37 25.14 -9.24
CA PHE A 133 -21.06 24.69 -8.03
C PHE A 133 -21.59 25.87 -7.19
N ASP A 134 -20.83 26.94 -7.04
CA ASP A 134 -21.21 28.11 -6.26
C ASP A 134 -22.30 28.95 -6.93
N GLU A 135 -22.27 29.05 -8.26
CA GLU A 135 -23.26 29.79 -9.07
C GLU A 135 -24.61 29.04 -9.18
N THR A 136 -24.61 27.71 -9.06
CA THR A 136 -25.83 26.89 -9.06
C THR A 136 -26.61 27.06 -7.75
N ARG A 137 -27.78 27.70 -7.78
CA ARG A 137 -28.60 27.92 -6.57
C ARG A 137 -29.20 26.61 -6.05
N LYS A 138 -29.87 25.85 -6.93
CA LYS A 138 -30.55 24.58 -6.58
C LYS A 138 -29.60 23.39 -6.76
N ARG A 139 -28.68 23.22 -5.82
CA ARG A 139 -27.76 22.07 -5.81
C ARG A 139 -28.49 20.80 -5.38
N THR A 140 -28.75 19.91 -6.34
CA THR A 140 -29.22 18.55 -6.06
C THR A 140 -28.06 17.68 -5.55
N ILE A 141 -28.37 16.52 -4.97
CA ILE A 141 -27.35 15.56 -4.52
C ILE A 141 -26.34 15.19 -5.63
N TYR A 142 -26.77 15.20 -6.89
CA TYR A 142 -25.89 14.94 -8.04
C TYR A 142 -24.83 16.03 -8.24
N VAL A 143 -25.19 17.30 -8.02
CA VAL A 143 -24.26 18.44 -8.12
C VAL A 143 -23.24 18.38 -6.98
N TRP A 144 -23.67 18.05 -5.76
CA TRP A 144 -22.78 17.80 -4.62
C TRP A 144 -21.84 16.63 -4.89
N ASN A 145 -22.36 15.48 -5.31
CA ASN A 145 -21.58 14.28 -5.59
C ASN A 145 -20.58 14.50 -6.76
N ALA A 146 -20.93 15.30 -7.77
CA ALA A 146 -20.01 15.67 -8.85
C ALA A 146 -18.83 16.52 -8.32
N LEU A 147 -19.09 17.51 -7.47
CA LEU A 147 -18.03 18.29 -6.86
C LEU A 147 -17.17 17.43 -5.92
N PHE A 148 -17.79 16.57 -5.10
CA PHE A 148 -17.04 15.67 -4.21
C PHE A 148 -16.12 14.74 -4.98
N ARG A 149 -16.61 14.17 -6.09
CA ARG A 149 -15.78 13.39 -7.01
C ARG A 149 -14.60 14.22 -7.53
N ALA A 150 -14.87 15.42 -8.06
CA ALA A 150 -13.85 16.29 -8.64
C ALA A 150 -12.75 16.63 -7.63
N LEU A 151 -13.14 17.08 -6.43
CA LEU A 151 -12.22 17.43 -5.35
C LEU A 151 -11.45 16.22 -4.83
N THR A 152 -12.09 15.05 -4.71
CA THR A 152 -11.42 13.80 -4.28
C THR A 152 -10.36 13.38 -5.30
N LEU A 153 -10.65 13.48 -6.59
CA LEU A 153 -9.69 13.17 -7.67
C LEU A 153 -8.52 14.15 -7.70
N ALA A 154 -8.77 15.41 -7.36
CA ALA A 154 -7.74 16.45 -7.25
C ALA A 154 -6.98 16.44 -5.91
N GLY A 155 -7.25 15.49 -5.01
CA GLY A 155 -6.57 15.40 -3.71
C GLY A 155 -7.02 16.42 -2.65
N HIS A 156 -8.10 17.16 -2.88
CA HIS A 156 -8.67 18.14 -1.94
C HIS A 156 -9.59 17.49 -0.90
N GLY A 157 -9.11 16.46 -0.21
CA GLY A 157 -9.91 15.67 0.74
C GLY A 157 -10.52 16.49 1.88
N GLN A 158 -9.77 17.43 2.45
CA GLN A 158 -10.26 18.26 3.55
C GLN A 158 -11.47 19.13 3.13
N GLU A 159 -11.43 19.70 1.93
CA GLU A 159 -12.53 20.50 1.37
C GLU A 159 -13.80 19.67 1.19
N VAL A 160 -13.66 18.41 0.75
CA VAL A 160 -14.80 17.47 0.66
C VAL A 160 -15.43 17.24 2.03
N LEU A 161 -14.63 17.09 3.09
CA LEU A 161 -15.15 16.88 4.45
C LEU A 161 -15.88 18.12 4.98
N ASP A 162 -15.34 19.31 4.72
CA ASP A 162 -15.97 20.57 5.12
C ASP A 162 -17.29 20.80 4.38
N LEU A 163 -17.31 20.55 3.07
CA LEU A 163 -18.53 20.61 2.26
C LEU A 163 -19.54 19.54 2.66
N TYR A 164 -19.12 18.34 3.05
CA TYR A 164 -20.00 17.30 3.57
C TYR A 164 -20.68 17.73 4.89
N ARG A 165 -19.92 18.36 5.81
CA ARG A 165 -20.53 18.95 7.02
C ARG A 165 -21.57 20.01 6.66
N ARG A 166 -21.26 20.89 5.70
CA ARG A 166 -22.20 21.91 5.21
C ARG A 166 -23.45 21.29 4.58
N MET A 167 -23.30 20.28 3.73
CA MET A 167 -24.40 19.55 3.09
C MET A 167 -25.36 18.95 4.13
N ASN A 168 -24.82 18.37 5.20
CA ASN A 168 -25.61 17.82 6.31
C ASN A 168 -26.30 18.92 7.12
N GLN A 169 -25.64 20.06 7.38
CA GLN A 169 -26.24 21.20 8.11
C GLN A 169 -27.46 21.80 7.39
N ILE A 170 -27.44 21.83 6.06
CA ILE A 170 -28.57 22.30 5.23
C ILE A 170 -29.63 21.21 4.99
N GLY A 171 -29.45 20.01 5.56
CA GLY A 171 -30.44 18.94 5.53
C GLY A 171 -30.56 18.19 4.20
N ILE A 172 -29.54 18.23 3.33
CA ILE A 172 -29.55 17.41 2.11
C ILE A 172 -29.15 15.98 2.48
N PRO A 173 -29.99 14.97 2.19
CA PRO A 173 -29.70 13.59 2.55
C PRO A 173 -28.50 13.06 1.76
N SER A 174 -27.66 12.27 2.42
CA SER A 174 -26.52 11.58 1.80
C SER A 174 -26.96 10.27 1.14
N ASP A 175 -26.38 9.97 -0.02
CA ASP A 175 -26.57 8.69 -0.70
C ASP A 175 -25.29 7.84 -0.71
N ARG A 176 -25.38 6.67 -1.35
CA ARG A 176 -24.25 5.76 -1.50
C ARG A 176 -23.02 6.39 -2.14
N PHE A 177 -23.18 7.34 -3.06
CA PHE A 177 -22.07 7.98 -3.75
C PHE A 177 -21.45 9.06 -2.86
N THR A 178 -22.27 9.81 -2.13
CA THR A 178 -21.81 10.78 -1.12
C THR A 178 -20.85 10.10 -0.15
N TYR A 179 -21.26 8.97 0.44
CA TYR A 179 -20.42 8.21 1.36
C TYR A 179 -19.14 7.67 0.71
N THR A 180 -19.21 7.15 -0.52
CA THR A 180 -18.00 6.70 -1.24
C THR A 180 -16.98 7.82 -1.39
N TYR A 181 -17.38 9.03 -1.78
CA TYR A 181 -16.44 10.13 -1.97
C TYR A 181 -15.92 10.68 -0.65
N VAL A 182 -16.77 10.81 0.36
CA VAL A 182 -16.37 11.28 1.70
C VAL A 182 -15.38 10.31 2.36
N LEU A 183 -15.60 9.00 2.26
CA LEU A 183 -14.66 7.99 2.76
C LEU A 183 -13.32 8.04 2.01
N LYS A 184 -13.34 8.23 0.69
CA LYS A 184 -12.12 8.42 -0.10
C LYS A 184 -11.40 9.72 0.26
N ALA A 185 -12.13 10.77 0.58
CA ALA A 185 -11.57 12.04 1.05
C ALA A 185 -10.87 11.92 2.41
N CYS A 186 -11.38 11.06 3.32
CA CYS A 186 -10.71 10.78 4.59
C CYS A 186 -9.29 10.23 4.40
N VAL A 187 -9.03 9.53 3.29
CA VAL A 187 -7.72 8.92 3.01
C VAL A 187 -6.88 9.68 1.99
N ALA A 188 -7.39 10.79 1.45
CA ALA A 188 -6.69 11.62 0.46
C ALA A 188 -5.75 12.66 1.10
N SER A 189 -5.79 12.83 2.43
CA SER A 189 -4.99 13.82 3.18
C SER A 189 -4.00 13.13 4.13
N GLU A 190 -2.83 13.73 4.31
CA GLU A 190 -1.69 13.18 5.07
C GLU A 190 -1.90 13.22 6.61
N SER A 191 -2.93 13.92 7.11
CA SER A 191 -3.24 14.00 8.54
C SER A 191 -3.98 12.75 9.06
N LEU A 192 -3.26 11.65 9.24
CA LEU A 192 -3.81 10.31 9.52
C LEU A 192 -4.66 10.18 10.81
N ILE A 193 -4.34 10.89 11.90
CA ILE A 193 -4.98 10.61 13.20
C ILE A 193 -6.38 11.25 13.31
N SER A 194 -6.50 12.53 12.98
CA SER A 194 -7.80 13.24 13.05
C SER A 194 -8.81 12.67 12.05
N LEU A 195 -8.34 12.27 10.87
CA LEU A 195 -9.21 11.76 9.80
C LEU A 195 -9.76 10.37 10.08
N LEU A 196 -9.09 9.54 10.90
CA LEU A 196 -9.65 8.26 11.34
C LEU A 196 -10.91 8.47 12.20
N HIS A 197 -10.96 9.52 13.04
CA HIS A 197 -12.16 9.85 13.81
C HIS A 197 -13.31 10.24 12.89
N THR A 198 -13.06 11.11 11.90
CA THR A 198 -14.07 11.47 10.89
C THR A 198 -14.51 10.25 10.08
N GLY A 199 -13.59 9.35 9.70
CA GLY A 199 -13.93 8.09 9.03
C GLY A 199 -14.87 7.21 9.87
N LYS A 200 -14.66 7.13 11.20
CA LYS A 200 -15.56 6.43 12.13
C LYS A 200 -16.93 7.10 12.27
N GLU A 201 -16.99 8.43 12.27
CA GLU A 201 -18.25 9.18 12.26
C GLU A 201 -19.07 8.90 11.00
N VAL A 202 -18.40 8.93 9.83
CA VAL A 202 -19.02 8.62 8.54
C VAL A 202 -19.50 7.17 8.50
N HIS A 203 -18.72 6.21 9.05
CA HIS A 203 -19.16 4.83 9.20
C HIS A 203 -20.42 4.73 10.07
N ALA A 204 -20.48 5.43 11.21
CA ALA A 204 -21.70 5.47 12.03
C ALA A 204 -22.90 6.06 11.27
N HIS A 205 -22.69 7.07 10.41
CA HIS A 205 -23.76 7.59 9.54
C HIS A 205 -24.24 6.52 8.55
N ILE A 206 -23.34 5.77 7.92
CA ILE A 206 -23.68 4.67 7.00
C ILE A 206 -24.57 3.64 7.69
N LEU A 207 -24.20 3.21 8.91
CA LEU A 207 -24.99 2.27 9.71
C LEU A 207 -26.38 2.82 10.06
N ARG A 208 -26.46 4.09 10.50
CA ARG A 208 -27.75 4.72 10.85
C ARG A 208 -28.71 4.85 9.67
N HIS A 209 -28.18 4.99 8.46
CA HIS A 209 -28.98 5.17 7.24
C HIS A 209 -29.24 3.85 6.48
N GLY A 210 -28.82 2.69 7.01
CA GLY A 210 -29.14 1.38 6.43
C GLY A 210 -28.31 1.00 5.20
N TYR A 211 -27.09 1.55 5.07
CA TYR A 211 -26.21 1.34 3.92
C TYR A 211 -25.15 0.24 4.13
N GLU A 212 -25.16 -0.45 5.27
CA GLU A 212 -24.22 -1.51 5.66
C GLU A 212 -24.26 -2.75 4.77
N SER A 213 -25.39 -3.01 4.11
CA SER A 213 -25.53 -4.15 3.19
C SER A 213 -24.95 -3.88 1.79
N LEU A 214 -24.62 -2.61 1.47
CA LEU A 214 -24.11 -2.25 0.15
C LEU A 214 -22.62 -2.56 0.01
N VAL A 215 -22.31 -3.66 -0.69
CA VAL A 215 -20.95 -4.18 -0.95
C VAL A 215 -19.96 -3.09 -1.40
N HIS A 216 -20.38 -2.15 -2.24
CA HIS A 216 -19.51 -1.06 -2.71
C HIS A 216 -19.07 -0.11 -1.57
N ILE A 217 -19.98 0.22 -0.65
CA ILE A 217 -19.70 1.12 0.48
C ILE A 217 -18.84 0.39 1.51
N THR A 218 -19.20 -0.85 1.87
CA THR A 218 -18.42 -1.65 2.81
C THR A 218 -17.01 -1.95 2.29
N THR A 219 -16.84 -2.19 0.99
CA THR A 219 -15.49 -2.28 0.39
C THR A 219 -14.70 -0.97 0.52
N THR A 220 -15.36 0.18 0.37
CA THR A 220 -14.71 1.49 0.55
C THR A 220 -14.36 1.75 2.02
N LEU A 221 -15.18 1.29 2.96
CA LEU A 221 -14.88 1.31 4.40
C LEU A 221 -13.68 0.42 4.75
N VAL A 222 -13.57 -0.76 4.15
CA VAL A 222 -12.41 -1.65 4.30
C VAL A 222 -11.13 -0.94 3.82
N ASP A 223 -11.12 -0.33 2.62
CA ASP A 223 -9.95 0.43 2.13
C ASP A 223 -9.62 1.62 3.04
N MET A 224 -10.64 2.32 3.53
CA MET A 224 -10.46 3.45 4.45
C MET A 224 -9.75 3.00 5.74
N TYR A 225 -10.30 2.00 6.44
CA TYR A 225 -9.67 1.47 7.65
C TYR A 225 -8.29 0.87 7.40
N ALA A 226 -8.09 0.22 6.25
CA ALA A 226 -6.81 -0.36 5.85
C ALA A 226 -5.71 0.71 5.75
N ARG A 227 -6.02 1.88 5.15
CA ARG A 227 -5.08 3.00 5.01
C ARG A 227 -4.74 3.68 6.33
N PHE A 228 -5.63 3.62 7.32
CA PHE A 228 -5.35 4.07 8.70
C PHE A 228 -4.71 2.97 9.58
N GLY A 229 -4.38 1.81 9.00
CA GLY A 229 -3.83 0.67 9.74
C GLY A 229 -4.77 0.04 10.78
N SER A 230 -6.06 0.38 10.75
CA SER A 230 -7.08 -0.15 11.66
C SER A 230 -7.62 -1.49 11.16
N VAL A 231 -6.74 -2.51 11.11
CA VAL A 231 -7.06 -3.82 10.53
C VAL A 231 -8.22 -4.51 11.23
N SER A 232 -8.39 -4.33 12.55
CA SER A 232 -9.50 -4.92 13.30
C SER A 232 -10.87 -4.42 12.82
N TYR A 233 -11.00 -3.11 12.60
CA TYR A 233 -12.23 -2.51 12.05
C TYR A 233 -12.45 -2.91 10.59
N ALA A 234 -11.38 -2.98 9.79
CA ALA A 234 -11.48 -3.46 8.41
C ALA A 234 -11.99 -4.91 8.35
N SER A 235 -11.44 -5.80 9.19
CA SER A 235 -11.89 -7.19 9.32
C SER A 235 -13.35 -7.25 9.75
N TYR A 236 -13.74 -6.51 10.78
CA TYR A 236 -15.12 -6.48 11.26
C TYR A 236 -16.11 -6.08 10.15
N VAL A 237 -15.81 -5.01 9.40
CA VAL A 237 -16.67 -4.59 8.27
C VAL A 237 -16.75 -5.67 7.20
N PHE A 238 -15.63 -6.35 6.90
CA PHE A 238 -15.56 -7.43 5.92
C PHE A 238 -16.33 -8.70 6.37
N ASP A 239 -16.24 -9.03 7.65
CA ASP A 239 -16.88 -10.19 8.27
C ASP A 239 -18.41 -10.03 8.29
N GLU A 240 -18.90 -8.80 8.47
CA GLU A 240 -20.34 -8.47 8.45
C GLU A 240 -20.93 -8.32 7.03
N MET A 241 -20.13 -8.42 5.96
CA MET A 241 -20.64 -8.28 4.59
C MET A 241 -21.55 -9.46 4.23
N PRO A 242 -22.79 -9.22 3.78
CA PRO A 242 -23.72 -10.31 3.44
C PRO A 242 -23.29 -11.09 2.18
N VAL A 243 -22.63 -10.41 1.25
CA VAL A 243 -22.05 -11.00 0.04
C VAL A 243 -20.69 -10.37 -0.20
N ARG A 244 -19.66 -11.19 -0.37
CA ARG A 244 -18.30 -10.75 -0.71
C ARG A 244 -18.05 -11.01 -2.18
N ASN A 245 -17.52 -10.03 -2.90
CA ASN A 245 -17.11 -10.17 -4.29
C ASN A 245 -15.58 -10.09 -4.42
N VAL A 246 -15.04 -10.35 -5.61
CA VAL A 246 -13.60 -10.31 -5.87
C VAL A 246 -12.95 -9.00 -5.39
N VAL A 247 -13.66 -7.87 -5.48
CA VAL A 247 -13.14 -6.56 -5.07
C VAL A 247 -13.01 -6.48 -3.55
N SER A 248 -14.03 -6.90 -2.79
CA SER A 248 -13.97 -6.89 -1.31
C SER A 248 -12.91 -7.85 -0.79
N TRP A 249 -12.81 -9.06 -1.36
CA TRP A 249 -11.73 -10.02 -1.03
C TRP A 249 -10.35 -9.41 -1.30
N SER A 250 -10.15 -8.85 -2.50
CA SER A 250 -8.86 -8.25 -2.88
C SER A 250 -8.49 -7.07 -1.98
N ALA A 251 -9.47 -6.25 -1.59
CA ALA A 251 -9.25 -5.13 -0.68
C ALA A 251 -8.81 -5.60 0.71
N MET A 252 -9.43 -6.64 1.25
CA MET A 252 -9.08 -7.17 2.57
C MET A 252 -7.73 -7.93 2.56
N ILE A 253 -7.42 -8.69 1.50
CA ILE A 253 -6.10 -9.29 1.32
C ILE A 253 -5.02 -8.19 1.24
N ALA A 254 -5.25 -7.14 0.45
CA ALA A 254 -4.34 -6.00 0.36
C ALA A 254 -4.19 -5.27 1.72
N CYS A 255 -5.27 -5.15 2.50
CA CYS A 255 -5.27 -4.59 3.84
C CYS A 255 -4.31 -5.35 4.76
N TYR A 256 -4.41 -6.68 4.80
CA TYR A 256 -3.52 -7.50 5.61
C TYR A 256 -2.06 -7.37 5.18
N VAL A 257 -1.77 -7.40 3.87
CA VAL A 257 -0.39 -7.26 3.35
C VAL A 257 0.22 -5.91 3.72
N LYS A 258 -0.50 -4.81 3.45
CA LYS A 258 -0.02 -3.45 3.74
C LYS A 258 0.26 -3.20 5.22
N ASN A 259 -0.42 -3.94 6.10
CA ASN A 259 -0.28 -3.83 7.55
C ASN A 259 0.58 -4.95 8.16
N GLY A 260 1.45 -5.58 7.38
CA GLY A 260 2.43 -6.56 7.87
C GLY A 260 1.85 -7.91 8.31
N ARG A 261 0.58 -8.19 7.99
CA ARG A 261 -0.15 -9.43 8.33
C ARG A 261 -0.21 -10.39 7.14
N ALA A 262 0.95 -10.65 6.55
CA ALA A 262 1.06 -11.43 5.31
C ALA A 262 0.56 -12.89 5.46
N PHE A 263 0.70 -13.49 6.65
CA PHE A 263 0.19 -14.83 6.91
C PHE A 263 -1.34 -14.86 6.83
N GLU A 264 -2.01 -13.93 7.50
CA GLU A 264 -3.46 -13.79 7.44
C GLU A 264 -3.98 -13.45 6.04
N ALA A 265 -3.20 -12.72 5.24
CA ALA A 265 -3.52 -12.48 3.84
C ALA A 265 -3.56 -13.77 3.00
N LEU A 266 -2.65 -14.72 3.24
CA LEU A 266 -2.62 -16.00 2.52
C LEU A 266 -3.73 -16.95 2.98
N GLU A 267 -4.05 -16.95 4.28
CA GLU A 267 -5.20 -17.70 4.79
C GLU A 267 -6.52 -17.16 4.22
N LEU A 268 -6.70 -15.83 4.19
CA LEU A 268 -7.88 -15.21 3.58
C LEU A 268 -7.96 -15.47 2.06
N PHE A 269 -6.82 -15.51 1.36
CA PHE A 269 -6.81 -15.92 -0.04
C PHE A 269 -7.23 -17.39 -0.21
N ARG A 270 -6.79 -18.28 0.67
CA ARG A 270 -7.22 -19.67 0.65
C ARG A 270 -8.72 -19.80 0.89
N GLU A 271 -9.28 -19.03 1.82
CA GLU A 271 -10.72 -18.94 2.07
C GLU A 271 -11.47 -18.47 0.82
N MET A 272 -11.02 -17.39 0.17
CA MET A 272 -11.59 -16.89 -1.11
C MET A 272 -11.71 -18.00 -2.17
N ILE A 273 -10.65 -18.82 -2.32
CA ILE A 273 -10.61 -19.93 -3.29
C ILE A 273 -11.57 -21.07 -2.91
N LEU A 274 -11.78 -21.32 -1.62
CA LEU A 274 -12.63 -22.40 -1.13
C LEU A 274 -14.12 -22.04 -1.09
N GLU A 275 -14.46 -20.80 -0.71
CA GLU A 275 -15.84 -20.39 -0.48
C GLU A 275 -16.61 -20.12 -1.77
N THR A 276 -15.94 -19.70 -2.85
CA THR A 276 -16.65 -19.15 -4.01
C THR A 276 -16.23 -19.78 -5.33
N GLN A 277 -17.17 -20.49 -5.98
CA GLN A 277 -16.97 -20.95 -7.37
C GLN A 277 -16.93 -19.78 -8.38
N ASP A 278 -17.51 -18.62 -8.03
CA ASP A 278 -17.63 -17.47 -8.91
C ASP A 278 -16.62 -16.33 -8.66
N SER A 279 -15.93 -16.29 -7.50
CA SER A 279 -14.92 -15.23 -7.25
C SER A 279 -13.56 -15.64 -7.77
N ILE A 280 -13.41 -15.54 -9.08
CA ILE A 280 -12.11 -15.73 -9.75
C ILE A 280 -11.16 -14.61 -9.31
N PRO A 281 -10.04 -14.92 -8.65
CA PRO A 281 -9.01 -13.93 -8.36
C PRO A 281 -8.55 -13.19 -9.61
N ASN A 282 -8.46 -11.87 -9.52
CA ASN A 282 -8.03 -11.03 -10.63
C ASN A 282 -6.56 -10.57 -10.45
N SER A 283 -6.08 -9.72 -11.35
CA SER A 283 -4.72 -9.17 -11.28
C SER A 283 -4.42 -8.44 -9.97
N VAL A 284 -5.39 -7.71 -9.41
CA VAL A 284 -5.25 -7.00 -8.13
C VAL A 284 -5.10 -8.00 -6.99
N THR A 285 -5.90 -9.07 -6.97
CA THR A 285 -5.76 -10.15 -6.00
C THR A 285 -4.36 -10.77 -6.09
N MET A 286 -3.90 -11.12 -7.30
CA MET A 286 -2.62 -11.78 -7.52
C MET A 286 -1.42 -10.94 -7.08
N VAL A 287 -1.44 -9.62 -7.30
CA VAL A 287 -0.38 -8.72 -6.81
C VAL A 287 -0.27 -8.79 -5.29
N SER A 288 -1.40 -8.68 -4.57
CA SER A 288 -1.41 -8.74 -3.10
C SER A 288 -0.95 -10.11 -2.57
N VAL A 289 -1.40 -11.21 -3.18
CA VAL A 289 -1.01 -12.56 -2.75
C VAL A 289 0.49 -12.81 -3.02
N LEU A 290 1.01 -12.38 -4.17
CA LEU A 290 2.45 -12.46 -4.47
C LEU A 290 3.28 -11.65 -3.47
N GLN A 291 2.81 -10.46 -3.08
CA GLN A 291 3.44 -9.66 -2.03
C GLN A 291 3.42 -10.36 -0.67
N ALA A 292 2.33 -11.07 -0.34
CA ALA A 292 2.26 -11.87 0.88
C ALA A 292 3.26 -13.04 0.86
N CYS A 293 3.35 -13.80 -0.25
CA CYS A 293 4.36 -14.84 -0.42
C CYS A 293 5.78 -14.29 -0.30
N ALA A 294 6.04 -13.15 -0.95
CA ALA A 294 7.29 -12.43 -0.84
C ALA A 294 7.59 -12.06 0.62
N ALA A 295 6.62 -11.57 1.38
CA ALA A 295 6.76 -11.16 2.77
C ALA A 295 7.01 -12.32 3.74
N LEU A 296 6.58 -13.56 3.43
CA LEU A 296 6.84 -14.73 4.26
C LEU A 296 7.98 -15.62 3.77
N ALA A 297 8.58 -15.29 2.62
CA ALA A 297 9.49 -16.17 1.88
C ALA A 297 8.85 -17.53 1.50
N ALA A 298 7.54 -17.54 1.21
CA ALA A 298 6.75 -18.72 0.84
C ALA A 298 6.91 -19.03 -0.67
N LEU A 299 8.05 -19.61 -1.03
CA LEU A 299 8.45 -19.91 -2.40
C LEU A 299 7.53 -20.93 -3.10
N GLU A 300 7.15 -22.01 -2.44
CA GLU A 300 6.34 -23.07 -3.05
C GLU A 300 4.91 -22.59 -3.31
N GLN A 301 4.31 -21.87 -2.37
CA GLN A 301 3.05 -21.16 -2.61
C GLN A 301 3.16 -20.15 -3.76
N GLY A 302 4.24 -19.36 -3.79
CA GLY A 302 4.51 -18.43 -4.89
C GLY A 302 4.58 -19.10 -6.27
N LYS A 303 5.17 -20.29 -6.37
CA LYS A 303 5.19 -21.09 -7.61
C LYS A 303 3.81 -21.59 -8.02
N LEU A 304 2.96 -22.00 -7.07
CA LEU A 304 1.58 -22.40 -7.37
C LEU A 304 0.78 -21.22 -7.94
N ILE A 305 0.96 -20.03 -7.36
CA ILE A 305 0.34 -18.79 -7.82
C ILE A 305 0.86 -18.39 -9.20
N HIS A 306 2.17 -18.51 -9.46
CA HIS A 306 2.73 -18.30 -10.79
C HIS A 306 2.09 -19.25 -11.83
N GLY A 307 1.93 -20.53 -11.50
CA GLY A 307 1.20 -21.48 -12.36
C GLY A 307 -0.27 -21.12 -12.57
N TYR A 308 -0.93 -20.46 -11.61
CA TYR A 308 -2.26 -19.90 -11.81
C TYR A 308 -2.24 -18.70 -12.77
N ILE A 309 -1.30 -17.76 -12.58
CA ILE A 309 -1.13 -16.55 -13.41
C ILE A 309 -0.98 -16.92 -14.89
N LEU A 310 -0.10 -17.88 -15.20
CA LEU A 310 0.12 -18.37 -16.57
C LEU A 310 -1.15 -18.99 -17.18
N ARG A 311 -1.85 -19.86 -16.42
CA ARG A 311 -3.09 -20.50 -16.89
C ARG A 311 -4.23 -19.52 -17.14
N ARG A 312 -4.20 -18.35 -16.49
CA ARG A 312 -5.22 -17.30 -16.61
C ARG A 312 -4.82 -16.18 -17.57
N GLY A 313 -3.62 -16.24 -18.17
CA GLY A 313 -3.12 -15.19 -19.06
C GLY A 313 -2.87 -13.86 -18.37
N LEU A 314 -2.59 -13.87 -17.05
CA LEU A 314 -2.34 -12.65 -16.26
C LEU A 314 -0.88 -12.20 -16.32
N ASP A 315 0.00 -12.98 -16.96
CA ASP A 315 1.43 -12.75 -17.14
C ASP A 315 1.76 -11.59 -18.09
N SER A 316 0.80 -11.16 -18.91
CA SER A 316 0.91 -9.94 -19.73
C SER A 316 0.64 -8.64 -18.94
N ILE A 317 0.14 -8.75 -17.71
CA ILE A 317 -0.22 -7.59 -16.88
C ILE A 317 1.01 -7.11 -16.11
N LEU A 318 1.49 -5.92 -16.44
CA LEU A 318 2.75 -5.37 -15.93
C LEU A 318 2.88 -5.36 -14.39
N PRO A 319 1.87 -4.92 -13.62
CA PRO A 319 1.90 -5.05 -12.15
C PRO A 319 2.05 -6.48 -11.63
N VAL A 320 1.47 -7.47 -12.32
CA VAL A 320 1.52 -8.89 -11.90
C VAL A 320 2.91 -9.46 -12.13
N ILE A 321 3.50 -9.26 -13.31
CA ILE A 321 4.84 -9.77 -13.62
C ILE A 321 5.92 -9.06 -12.80
N SER A 322 5.77 -7.77 -12.49
CA SER A 322 6.65 -7.06 -11.56
C SER A 322 6.55 -7.61 -10.13
N ALA A 323 5.33 -7.89 -9.64
CA ALA A 323 5.14 -8.52 -8.33
C ALA A 323 5.73 -9.94 -8.28
N LEU A 324 5.67 -10.67 -9.40
CA LEU A 324 6.23 -12.02 -9.53
C LEU A 324 7.77 -12.02 -9.45
N LEU A 325 8.42 -11.06 -10.13
CA LEU A 325 9.86 -10.82 -10.01
C LEU A 325 10.23 -10.59 -8.55
N THR A 326 9.56 -9.66 -7.87
CA THR A 326 9.82 -9.33 -6.47
C THR A 326 9.57 -10.54 -5.56
N MET A 327 8.54 -11.33 -5.83
CA MET A 327 8.25 -12.55 -5.06
C MET A 327 9.40 -13.55 -5.15
N TYR A 328 9.89 -13.87 -6.35
CA TYR A 328 11.02 -14.80 -6.49
C TYR A 328 12.29 -14.30 -5.80
N ALA A 329 12.63 -13.03 -5.98
CA ALA A 329 13.78 -12.43 -5.31
C ALA A 329 13.63 -12.47 -3.78
N ARG A 330 12.50 -12.01 -3.24
CA ARG A 330 12.23 -11.99 -1.80
C ARG A 330 11.97 -13.36 -1.16
N CYS A 331 11.84 -14.41 -1.97
CA CYS A 331 11.87 -15.81 -1.56
C CYS A 331 13.27 -16.45 -1.70
N GLY A 332 14.31 -15.65 -1.95
CA GLY A 332 15.69 -16.12 -2.03
C GLY A 332 16.07 -16.80 -3.35
N LYS A 333 15.29 -16.58 -4.42
CA LYS A 333 15.55 -17.09 -5.78
C LYS A 333 15.74 -15.94 -6.76
N LEU A 334 16.80 -15.16 -6.53
CA LEU A 334 17.13 -13.96 -7.31
C LEU A 334 17.28 -14.25 -8.81
N GLU A 335 17.83 -15.40 -9.17
CA GLU A 335 18.01 -15.81 -10.57
C GLU A 335 16.68 -16.06 -11.27
N LEU A 336 15.67 -16.57 -10.56
CA LEU A 336 14.32 -16.73 -11.11
C LEU A 336 13.65 -15.37 -11.30
N GLY A 337 13.86 -14.43 -10.36
CA GLY A 337 13.41 -13.04 -10.51
C GLY A 337 14.02 -12.38 -11.76
N GLN A 338 15.32 -12.52 -11.97
CA GLN A 338 16.00 -12.03 -13.18
C GLN A 338 15.40 -12.66 -14.44
N ARG A 339 15.15 -13.97 -14.47
CA ARG A 339 14.54 -14.62 -15.65
C ARG A 339 13.15 -14.06 -15.97
N VAL A 340 12.33 -13.80 -14.94
CA VAL A 340 11.03 -13.16 -15.13
C VAL A 340 11.20 -11.78 -15.75
N PHE A 341 12.15 -10.98 -15.25
CA PHE A 341 12.48 -9.67 -15.81
C PHE A 341 12.94 -9.74 -17.27
N ASP A 342 13.82 -10.70 -17.59
CA ASP A 342 14.36 -10.90 -18.94
C ASP A 342 13.24 -11.21 -19.94
N GLN A 343 12.20 -11.93 -19.50
CA GLN A 343 11.03 -12.31 -20.30
C GLN A 343 9.98 -11.20 -20.45
N MET A 344 10.09 -10.08 -19.74
CA MET A 344 9.14 -8.97 -19.85
C MET A 344 9.26 -8.29 -21.22
N GLU A 345 8.16 -8.24 -21.99
CA GLU A 345 8.10 -7.51 -23.27
C GLU A 345 8.25 -5.99 -23.07
N LYS A 346 7.65 -5.46 -22.01
CA LYS A 346 7.71 -4.05 -21.64
C LYS A 346 8.20 -3.94 -20.20
N ARG A 347 9.21 -3.10 -20.01
CA ARG A 347 9.82 -2.82 -18.70
C ARG A 347 9.60 -1.35 -18.39
N ASP A 348 8.84 -1.08 -17.35
CA ASP A 348 8.68 0.27 -16.80
C ASP A 348 9.68 0.53 -15.68
N VAL A 349 9.72 1.78 -15.21
CA VAL A 349 10.56 2.21 -14.09
C VAL A 349 10.36 1.33 -12.85
N VAL A 350 9.13 0.84 -12.60
CA VAL A 350 8.82 -0.01 -11.44
C VAL A 350 9.50 -1.37 -11.52
N SER A 351 9.48 -2.01 -12.69
CA SER A 351 10.14 -3.29 -12.91
C SER A 351 11.67 -3.21 -12.78
N TRP A 352 12.29 -2.15 -13.31
CA TRP A 352 13.72 -1.88 -13.14
C TRP A 352 14.09 -1.66 -11.66
N ASN A 353 13.33 -0.80 -10.96
CA ASN A 353 13.55 -0.52 -9.55
C ASN A 353 13.40 -1.77 -8.68
N SER A 354 12.44 -2.63 -9.02
CA SER A 354 12.22 -3.92 -8.35
C SER A 354 13.44 -4.83 -8.48
N LEU A 355 14.07 -4.88 -9.66
CA LEU A 355 15.28 -5.67 -9.89
C LEU A 355 16.50 -5.09 -9.18
N ILE A 356 16.71 -3.77 -9.26
CA ILE A 356 17.80 -3.05 -8.56
C ILE A 356 17.72 -3.29 -7.05
N SER A 357 16.54 -3.07 -6.46
CA SER A 357 16.28 -3.31 -5.04
C SER A 357 16.50 -4.77 -4.65
N SER A 358 16.09 -5.71 -5.52
CA SER A 358 16.29 -7.15 -5.29
C SER A 358 17.77 -7.52 -5.23
N TYR A 359 18.61 -6.98 -6.12
CA TYR A 359 20.07 -7.16 -6.00
C TYR A 359 20.62 -6.49 -4.74
N GLY A 360 20.11 -5.32 -4.36
CA GLY A 360 20.50 -4.59 -3.15
C GLY A 360 20.28 -5.38 -1.87
N ILE A 361 19.07 -5.92 -1.64
CA ILE A 361 18.76 -6.71 -0.43
C ILE A 361 19.55 -8.03 -0.38
N HIS A 362 20.06 -8.52 -1.50
CA HIS A 362 20.97 -9.68 -1.56
C HIS A 362 22.44 -9.31 -1.34
N GLY A 363 22.77 -8.04 -1.12
CA GLY A 363 24.15 -7.55 -0.96
C GLY A 363 24.93 -7.43 -2.28
N CYS A 364 24.27 -7.59 -3.43
CA CYS A 364 24.91 -7.54 -4.74
C CYS A 364 24.98 -6.11 -5.31
N GLY A 365 25.49 -5.15 -4.54
CA GLY A 365 25.45 -3.72 -4.86
C GLY A 365 26.05 -3.37 -6.23
N ARG A 366 27.22 -3.92 -6.59
CA ARG A 366 27.83 -3.67 -7.91
C ARG A 366 26.95 -4.13 -9.08
N ARG A 367 26.19 -5.22 -8.90
CA ARG A 367 25.25 -5.69 -9.92
C ARG A 367 24.02 -4.78 -9.98
N ALA A 368 23.52 -4.29 -8.84
CA ALA A 368 22.44 -3.31 -8.80
C ALA A 368 22.80 -2.01 -9.55
N ILE A 369 24.04 -1.53 -9.42
CA ILE A 369 24.55 -0.37 -10.18
C ILE A 369 24.53 -0.65 -11.69
N LYS A 370 25.03 -1.83 -12.13
CA LYS A 370 24.99 -2.21 -13.54
C LYS A 370 23.56 -2.25 -14.11
N ILE A 371 22.61 -2.79 -13.36
CA ILE A 371 21.19 -2.80 -13.78
C ILE A 371 20.63 -1.36 -13.86
N PHE A 372 21.05 -0.46 -12.97
CA PHE A 372 20.68 0.96 -13.04
C PHE A 372 21.27 1.65 -14.28
N GLU A 373 22.52 1.34 -14.64
CA GLU A 373 23.14 1.83 -15.88
C GLU A 373 22.44 1.28 -17.13
N GLU A 374 22.06 -0.01 -17.12
CA GLU A 374 21.26 -0.64 -18.18
C GLU A 374 19.90 0.03 -18.34
N MET A 375 19.21 0.38 -17.25
CA MET A 375 17.94 1.13 -17.28
C MET A 375 18.10 2.45 -18.06
N ILE A 376 19.18 3.21 -17.78
CA ILE A 376 19.49 4.46 -18.47
C ILE A 376 19.82 4.20 -19.94
N TYR A 377 20.65 3.19 -20.22
CA TYR A 377 21.04 2.81 -21.58
C TYR A 377 19.83 2.43 -22.45
N HIS A 378 18.81 1.79 -21.87
CA HIS A 378 17.55 1.48 -22.53
C HIS A 378 16.59 2.68 -22.66
N GLY A 379 17.03 3.89 -22.33
CA GLY A 379 16.24 5.12 -22.46
C GLY A 379 15.17 5.29 -21.39
N VAL A 380 15.21 4.51 -20.30
CA VAL A 380 14.28 4.65 -19.20
C VAL A 380 14.84 5.65 -18.20
N SER A 381 14.20 6.82 -18.08
CA SER A 381 14.61 7.85 -17.15
C SER A 381 14.48 7.38 -15.68
N PRO A 382 15.56 7.44 -14.88
CA PRO A 382 15.50 7.16 -13.45
C PRO A 382 14.48 8.06 -12.75
N SER A 383 13.78 7.50 -11.75
CA SER A 383 12.91 8.25 -10.84
C SER A 383 13.57 8.42 -9.47
N HIS A 384 12.92 9.20 -8.59
CA HIS A 384 13.28 9.26 -7.16
C HIS A 384 13.45 7.85 -6.55
N VAL A 385 12.52 6.92 -6.83
CA VAL A 385 12.61 5.55 -6.32
C VAL A 385 13.79 4.77 -6.90
N SER A 386 14.22 5.08 -8.13
CA SER A 386 15.38 4.43 -8.75
C SER A 386 16.67 4.75 -7.99
N PHE A 387 16.84 6.01 -7.59
CA PHE A 387 18.00 6.44 -6.80
C PHE A 387 17.98 5.86 -5.38
N VAL A 388 16.83 5.86 -4.70
CA VAL A 388 16.69 5.17 -3.40
C VAL A 388 17.08 3.68 -3.52
N SER A 389 16.62 3.00 -4.58
CA SER A 389 16.92 1.58 -4.82
C SER A 389 18.43 1.31 -4.97
N VAL A 390 19.12 2.09 -5.80
CA VAL A 390 20.56 1.89 -6.06
C VAL A 390 21.44 2.37 -4.91
N LEU A 391 21.06 3.44 -4.19
CA LEU A 391 21.76 3.90 -2.99
C LEU A 391 21.60 2.90 -1.84
N GLY A 392 20.41 2.35 -1.61
CA GLY A 392 20.21 1.27 -0.65
C GLY A 392 21.06 0.03 -0.98
N ALA A 393 21.20 -0.31 -2.26
CA ALA A 393 22.09 -1.37 -2.70
C ALA A 393 23.57 -1.07 -2.42
N CYS A 394 24.00 0.19 -2.56
CA CYS A 394 25.35 0.63 -2.17
C CYS A 394 25.55 0.52 -0.65
N SER A 395 24.54 0.88 0.14
CA SER A 395 24.57 0.78 1.60
C SER A 395 24.84 -0.65 2.07
N HIS A 396 24.08 -1.62 1.57
CA HIS A 396 24.22 -3.03 1.97
C HIS A 396 25.50 -3.70 1.47
N ALA A 397 26.16 -3.12 0.48
CA ALA A 397 27.39 -3.63 -0.12
C ALA A 397 28.66 -2.83 0.28
N GLY A 398 28.52 -1.77 1.08
CA GLY A 398 29.65 -0.93 1.51
C GLY A 398 30.29 -0.11 0.39
N LEU A 399 29.55 0.21 -0.65
CA LEU A 399 30.03 0.97 -1.82
C LEU A 399 29.89 2.48 -1.59
N VAL A 400 30.70 3.00 -0.66
CA VAL A 400 30.59 4.40 -0.19
C VAL A 400 30.84 5.41 -1.31
N GLU A 401 31.92 5.22 -2.08
CA GLU A 401 32.30 6.17 -3.14
C GLU A 401 31.34 6.11 -4.31
N GLU A 402 30.91 4.91 -4.73
CA GLU A 402 29.87 4.76 -5.75
C GLU A 402 28.53 5.39 -5.30
N GLY A 403 28.16 5.23 -4.02
CA GLY A 403 26.97 5.86 -3.45
C GLY A 403 27.02 7.39 -3.51
N LYS A 404 28.16 8.00 -3.14
CA LYS A 404 28.38 9.46 -3.26
C LYS A 404 28.26 9.93 -4.71
N MET A 405 28.91 9.23 -5.65
CA MET A 405 28.84 9.56 -7.08
C MET A 405 27.40 9.50 -7.62
N LEU A 406 26.64 8.47 -7.24
CA LEU A 406 25.23 8.33 -7.63
C LEU A 406 24.38 9.45 -7.05
N PHE A 407 24.54 9.78 -5.77
CA PHE A 407 23.81 10.86 -5.11
C PHE A 407 24.07 12.22 -5.77
N GLU A 408 25.31 12.51 -6.16
CA GLU A 408 25.63 13.72 -6.91
C GLU A 408 25.06 13.72 -8.33
N SER A 409 25.11 12.58 -9.02
CA SER A 409 24.60 12.44 -10.38
C SER A 409 23.09 12.70 -10.47
N MET A 410 22.35 12.36 -9.41
CA MET A 410 20.91 12.60 -9.31
C MET A 410 20.55 14.07 -9.56
N VAL A 411 21.30 14.99 -8.94
CA VAL A 411 21.10 16.43 -9.10
C VAL A 411 21.71 16.93 -10.41
N LYS A 412 22.97 16.59 -10.67
CA LYS A 412 23.76 17.16 -11.78
C LYS A 412 23.30 16.66 -13.16
N GLN A 413 22.93 15.39 -13.28
CA GLN A 413 22.64 14.73 -14.55
C GLN A 413 21.14 14.50 -14.74
N HIS A 414 20.42 14.14 -13.68
CA HIS A 414 19.00 13.76 -13.77
C HIS A 414 18.03 14.86 -13.30
N ARG A 415 18.54 15.97 -12.72
CA ARG A 415 17.75 17.10 -12.21
C ARG A 415 16.71 16.68 -11.16
N ILE A 416 16.99 15.61 -10.44
CA ILE A 416 16.18 15.09 -9.35
C ILE A 416 16.70 15.69 -8.04
N HIS A 417 15.84 16.36 -7.30
CA HIS A 417 16.20 16.91 -5.99
C HIS A 417 16.16 15.81 -4.92
N PRO A 418 17.13 15.74 -4.00
CA PRO A 418 17.13 14.75 -2.94
C PRO A 418 15.93 14.91 -2.01
N SER A 419 15.21 13.81 -1.78
CA SER A 419 14.17 13.68 -0.74
C SER A 419 14.74 13.08 0.55
N VAL A 420 13.92 13.00 1.60
CA VAL A 420 14.31 12.45 2.91
C VAL A 420 14.87 11.02 2.78
N GLU A 421 14.28 10.19 1.92
CA GLU A 421 14.71 8.82 1.68
C GLU A 421 16.11 8.72 1.07
N HIS A 422 16.46 9.65 0.17
CA HIS A 422 17.80 9.68 -0.43
C HIS A 422 18.85 10.03 0.62
N TYR A 423 18.56 11.00 1.49
CA TYR A 423 19.44 11.36 2.60
C TYR A 423 19.55 10.21 3.62
N ALA A 424 18.45 9.52 3.91
CA ALA A 424 18.47 8.34 4.79
C ALA A 424 19.40 7.26 4.24
N CYS A 425 19.36 6.98 2.93
CA CYS A 425 20.31 6.05 2.30
C CYS A 425 21.76 6.53 2.43
N MET A 426 22.05 7.83 2.26
CA MET A 426 23.41 8.35 2.42
C MET A 426 23.92 8.27 3.85
N VAL A 427 23.05 8.55 4.83
CA VAL A 427 23.35 8.38 6.26
C VAL A 427 23.60 6.92 6.59
N ASP A 428 22.82 5.98 6.05
CA ASP A 428 23.04 4.53 6.23
C ASP A 428 24.35 4.06 5.57
N ILE A 429 24.68 4.54 4.36
CA ILE A 429 25.95 4.25 3.67
C ILE A 429 27.15 4.67 4.52
N LEU A 430 27.17 5.93 4.97
CA LEU A 430 28.27 6.48 5.77
C LEU A 430 28.31 5.88 7.16
N GLY A 431 27.13 5.70 7.77
CA GLY A 431 26.98 5.19 9.11
C GLY A 431 27.47 3.75 9.25
N ARG A 432 27.10 2.85 8.33
CA ARG A 432 27.63 1.47 8.29
C ARG A 432 29.13 1.40 8.02
N ALA A 433 29.68 2.37 7.30
CA ALA A 433 31.11 2.51 7.03
C ALA A 433 31.89 3.17 8.19
N ASN A 434 31.26 3.34 9.36
CA ASN A 434 31.81 4.03 10.53
C ASN A 434 32.26 5.48 10.26
N GLN A 435 31.64 6.16 9.29
CA GLN A 435 31.86 7.57 9.00
C GLN A 435 30.75 8.43 9.65
N LEU A 436 30.53 8.24 10.95
CA LEU A 436 29.41 8.86 11.69
C LEU A 436 29.44 10.39 11.67
N ASP A 437 30.63 11.01 11.73
CA ASP A 437 30.76 12.47 11.64
C ASP A 437 30.33 13.00 10.27
N ALA A 438 30.68 12.30 9.19
CA ALA A 438 30.24 12.64 7.85
C ALA A 438 28.72 12.44 7.69
N ALA A 439 28.16 11.40 8.31
CA ALA A 439 26.72 11.16 8.33
C ALA A 439 25.98 12.29 9.07
N ALA A 440 26.47 12.71 10.24
CA ALA A 440 25.92 13.83 11.00
C ALA A 440 26.01 15.15 10.21
N LYS A 441 27.14 15.39 9.54
CA LYS A 441 27.33 16.56 8.66
C LYS A 441 26.32 16.60 7.51
N ILE A 442 26.04 15.47 6.85
CA ILE A 442 25.01 15.40 5.81
C ILE A 442 23.65 15.85 6.34
N ILE A 443 23.29 15.43 7.56
CA ILE A 443 22.00 15.80 8.18
C ILE A 443 21.93 17.31 8.44
N GLU A 444 23.04 17.92 8.88
CA GLU A 444 23.13 19.36 9.11
C GLU A 444 23.05 20.18 7.82
N GLU A 445 23.52 19.63 6.71
CA GLU A 445 23.51 20.27 5.38
C GLU A 445 22.18 20.05 4.62
N MET A 446 21.24 19.28 5.17
CA MET A 446 19.94 19.03 4.52
C MET A 446 19.17 20.34 4.32
N ARG A 447 18.67 20.55 3.10
CA ARG A 447 17.81 21.71 2.76
C ARG A 447 16.34 21.49 3.10
N ILE A 448 16.01 20.30 3.60
CA ILE A 448 14.67 19.86 4.01
C ILE A 448 14.76 19.38 5.45
N GLU A 449 13.65 19.44 6.20
CA GLU A 449 13.65 18.98 7.58
C GLU A 449 13.95 17.45 7.63
N PRO A 450 14.92 17.00 8.43
CA PRO A 450 15.25 15.58 8.52
C PRO A 450 14.10 14.79 9.16
N GLY A 451 13.53 13.85 8.41
CA GLY A 451 12.45 12.96 8.85
C GLY A 451 12.93 11.77 9.70
N PRO A 452 11.98 10.93 10.17
CA PRO A 452 12.28 9.76 11.01
C PRO A 452 13.26 8.78 10.39
N GLU A 453 13.21 8.58 9.07
CA GLU A 453 14.04 7.62 8.34
C GLU A 453 15.53 7.97 8.41
N VAL A 454 15.84 9.27 8.37
CA VAL A 454 17.22 9.79 8.46
C VAL A 454 17.78 9.59 9.85
N TRP A 455 17.03 10.00 10.88
CA TRP A 455 17.45 9.82 12.28
C TRP A 455 17.48 8.34 12.68
N GLY A 456 16.56 7.53 12.18
CA GLY A 456 16.54 6.08 12.40
C GLY A 456 17.76 5.39 11.79
N SER A 457 18.19 5.82 10.59
CA SER A 457 19.43 5.33 9.96
C SER A 457 20.67 5.69 10.78
N LEU A 458 20.74 6.93 11.29
CA LEU A 458 21.83 7.35 12.18
C LEU A 458 21.84 6.55 13.48
N LEU A 459 20.68 6.40 14.15
CA LEU A 459 20.56 5.64 15.39
C LEU A 459 20.95 4.17 15.19
N GLY A 460 20.51 3.58 14.08
CA GLY A 460 20.88 2.22 13.68
C GLY A 460 22.39 2.05 13.48
N SER A 461 23.06 3.06 12.92
CA SER A 461 24.52 3.09 12.75
C SER A 461 25.26 3.30 14.06
N CYS A 462 24.72 4.13 14.95
CA CYS A 462 25.26 4.33 16.30
C CYS A 462 25.20 3.04 17.13
N ARG A 463 24.20 2.17 16.89
CA ARG A 463 24.20 0.82 17.47
C ARG A 463 25.36 -0.03 16.97
N ILE A 464 25.67 0.00 15.69
CA ILE A 464 26.76 -0.83 15.13
C ILE A 464 28.13 -0.42 15.71
N HIS A 465 28.32 0.87 15.98
CA HIS A 465 29.60 1.43 16.40
C HIS A 465 29.63 1.91 17.86
N CYS A 466 28.59 1.62 18.64
CA CYS A 466 28.42 2.02 20.04
C CYS A 466 28.70 3.53 20.30
N ASN A 467 28.20 4.41 19.43
CA ASN A 467 28.33 5.86 19.61
C ASN A 467 27.12 6.41 20.39
N VAL A 468 27.28 6.54 21.72
CA VAL A 468 26.20 6.94 22.63
C VAL A 468 25.75 8.39 22.40
N GLU A 469 26.68 9.32 22.15
CA GLU A 469 26.37 10.74 22.01
C GLU A 469 25.47 11.02 20.79
N LEU A 470 25.83 10.47 19.62
CA LEU A 470 25.01 10.62 18.42
C LEU A 470 23.70 9.85 18.52
N ALA A 471 23.68 8.70 19.22
CA ALA A 471 22.46 7.97 19.49
C ALA A 471 21.45 8.81 20.29
N GLU A 472 21.90 9.48 21.36
CA GLU A 472 21.04 10.37 22.16
C GLU A 472 20.49 11.54 21.34
N ARG A 473 21.32 12.15 20.50
CA ARG A 473 20.89 13.21 19.57
C ARG A 473 19.82 12.72 18.60
N ALA A 474 20.03 11.56 17.99
CA ALA A 474 19.09 10.95 17.05
C ALA A 474 17.77 10.56 17.73
N SER A 475 17.84 9.90 18.89
CA SER A 475 16.67 9.45 19.65
C SER A 475 15.81 10.62 20.13
N ARG A 476 16.40 11.75 20.52
CA ARG A 476 15.63 12.95 20.91
C ARG A 476 14.71 13.40 19.79
N ARG A 477 15.23 13.50 18.56
CA ARG A 477 14.44 13.88 17.37
C ARG A 477 13.42 12.79 17.01
N LEU A 478 13.78 11.52 17.11
CA LEU A 478 12.84 10.41 16.88
C LEU A 478 11.69 10.38 17.88
N PHE A 479 11.90 10.75 19.14
CA PHE A 479 10.83 10.81 20.14
C PHE A 479 9.87 11.99 19.90
N GLU A 480 10.33 13.06 19.25
CA GLU A 480 9.50 14.17 18.81
C GLU A 480 8.68 13.80 17.56
N LEU A 481 9.33 13.18 16.57
CA LEU A 481 8.71 12.85 15.27
C LEU A 481 7.81 11.62 15.33
N GLU A 482 8.20 10.59 16.10
CA GLU A 482 7.50 9.31 16.21
C GLU A 482 7.34 8.88 17.68
N PRO A 483 6.58 9.63 18.50
CA PRO A 483 6.48 9.38 19.94
C PRO A 483 5.95 7.98 20.27
N MET A 484 5.16 7.38 19.36
CA MET A 484 4.53 6.06 19.53
C MET A 484 5.34 4.90 18.94
N ASN A 485 6.50 5.15 18.34
CA ASN A 485 7.34 4.09 17.79
C ASN A 485 8.23 3.48 18.89
N ALA A 486 7.77 2.37 19.47
CA ALA A 486 8.50 1.64 20.51
C ALA A 486 9.92 1.21 20.09
N GLY A 487 10.14 0.99 18.78
CA GLY A 487 11.43 0.55 18.24
C GLY A 487 12.57 1.53 18.52
N ASN A 488 12.30 2.83 18.47
CA ASN A 488 13.30 3.88 18.69
C ASN A 488 13.84 3.87 20.12
N TYR A 489 12.97 3.61 21.10
CA TYR A 489 13.34 3.50 22.51
C TYR A 489 14.10 2.21 22.80
N VAL A 490 13.63 1.10 22.25
CA VAL A 490 14.32 -0.20 22.40
C VAL A 490 15.73 -0.11 21.83
N LEU A 491 15.89 0.51 20.67
CA LEU A 491 17.19 0.69 20.03
C LEU A 491 18.16 1.54 20.88
N LEU A 492 17.68 2.64 21.48
CA LEU A 492 18.49 3.44 22.42
C LEU A 492 18.85 2.64 23.68
N ALA A 493 17.91 1.88 24.24
CA ALA A 493 18.16 1.04 25.39
C ALA A 493 19.19 -0.07 25.09
N ASP A 494 19.16 -0.65 23.89
CA ASP A 494 20.17 -1.61 23.42
C ASP A 494 21.57 -0.98 23.37
N ILE A 495 21.69 0.26 22.87
CA ILE A 495 22.96 1.01 22.83
C ILE A 495 23.48 1.28 24.24
N TYR A 496 22.63 1.73 25.16
CA TYR A 496 23.03 1.94 26.55
C TYR A 496 23.45 0.64 27.23
N ALA A 497 22.77 -0.47 26.97
CA ALA A 497 23.13 -1.77 27.51
C ALA A 497 24.51 -2.23 27.00
N GLU A 498 24.80 -2.01 25.71
CA GLU A 498 26.11 -2.29 25.12
C GLU A 498 27.23 -1.44 25.73
N ALA A 499 26.94 -0.17 26.04
CA ALA A 499 27.81 0.74 26.77
C ALA A 499 27.84 0.49 28.30
N SER A 500 27.14 -0.54 28.81
CA SER A 500 27.02 -0.87 30.24
C SER A 500 26.39 0.24 31.12
N MET A 501 25.59 1.13 30.52
CA MET A 501 24.90 2.25 31.18
C MET A 501 23.50 1.83 31.67
N TRP A 502 23.44 0.90 32.64
CA TRP A 502 22.20 0.28 33.10
C TRP A 502 21.18 1.24 33.72
N ASP A 503 21.61 2.36 34.29
CA ASP A 503 20.69 3.36 34.83
C ASP A 503 19.93 4.10 33.72
N GLU A 504 20.57 4.36 32.58
CA GLU A 504 19.91 4.93 31.40
C GLU A 504 18.95 3.92 30.76
N VAL A 505 19.32 2.63 30.71
CA VAL A 505 18.40 1.54 30.28
C VAL A 505 17.11 1.55 31.11
N LYS A 506 17.23 1.67 32.44
CA LYS A 506 16.08 1.75 33.36
C LYS A 506 15.23 3.00 33.08
N ARG A 507 15.84 4.15 32.78
CA ARG A 507 15.12 5.39 32.43
C ARG A 507 14.32 5.24 31.14
N VAL A 508 14.93 4.71 30.08
CA VAL A 508 14.26 4.50 28.78
C VAL A 508 13.11 3.50 28.91
N LYS A 509 13.27 2.44 29.71
CA LYS A 509 12.18 1.49 30.01
C LYS A 509 11.01 2.14 30.73
N LYS A 510 11.26 2.96 31.75
CA LYS A 510 10.20 3.73 32.42
C LYS A 510 9.46 4.66 31.46
N LEU A 511 10.17 5.26 30.50
CA LEU A 511 9.56 6.10 29.48
C LEU A 511 8.65 5.31 28.52
N LEU A 512 9.09 4.12 28.10
CA LEU A 512 8.28 3.17 27.32
C LEU A 512 6.98 2.79 28.06
N GLU A 513 7.11 2.43 29.35
CA GLU A 513 5.97 2.06 30.21
C GLU A 513 5.00 3.22 30.42
N ALA A 514 5.52 4.43 30.71
CA ALA A 514 4.70 5.62 30.91
C ALA A 514 3.90 6.02 29.66
N ARG A 515 4.39 5.66 28.46
CA ARG A 515 3.70 5.87 27.18
C ARG A 515 2.82 4.69 26.74
N GLY A 516 2.78 3.60 27.53
CA GLY A 516 2.00 2.40 27.20
C GLY A 516 2.50 1.68 25.93
N LEU A 517 3.77 1.87 25.57
CA LEU A 517 4.35 1.31 24.34
C LEU A 517 4.82 -0.12 24.56
N GLN A 518 4.51 -0.99 23.60
CA GLN A 518 4.92 -2.39 23.64
C GLN A 518 5.94 -2.68 22.54
N LYS A 519 6.97 -3.46 22.89
CA LYS A 519 7.94 -3.97 21.93
C LYS A 519 7.26 -4.94 20.98
N ILE A 520 7.47 -4.74 19.67
CA ILE A 520 7.02 -5.69 18.65
C ILE A 520 7.71 -7.03 18.88
N PRO A 521 6.97 -8.14 19.06
CA PRO A 521 7.58 -9.45 19.26
C PRO A 521 8.27 -9.92 17.97
N GLY A 522 9.47 -10.49 18.12
CA GLY A 522 10.22 -11.08 17.02
C GLY A 522 9.59 -12.38 16.55
N ARG A 523 9.07 -12.39 15.33
CA ARG A 523 8.47 -13.55 14.67
C ARG A 523 9.32 -13.98 13.48
N SER A 524 9.42 -15.29 13.33
CA SER A 524 10.11 -15.92 12.21
C SER A 524 9.17 -16.88 11.50
N TRP A 525 9.25 -16.92 10.18
CA TRP A 525 8.44 -17.80 9.33
C TRP A 525 9.33 -18.72 8.50
N ILE A 526 8.87 -19.94 8.30
CA ILE A 526 9.51 -20.95 7.44
C ILE A 526 8.43 -21.71 6.67
N GLU A 527 8.68 -21.96 5.39
CA GLU A 527 7.81 -22.81 4.57
C GLU A 527 8.38 -24.22 4.50
N VAL A 528 7.59 -25.21 4.90
CA VAL A 528 7.93 -26.64 4.78
C VAL A 528 6.73 -27.37 4.18
N LYS A 529 6.97 -28.17 3.12
CA LYS A 529 5.92 -28.94 2.43
C LYS A 529 4.68 -28.09 2.10
N ARG A 530 4.89 -26.87 1.58
CA ARG A 530 3.85 -25.88 1.17
C ARG A 530 3.03 -25.26 2.31
N HIS A 531 3.41 -25.51 3.56
CA HIS A 531 2.78 -24.91 4.73
C HIS A 531 3.75 -23.92 5.38
N VAL A 532 3.24 -22.74 5.72
CA VAL A 532 4.01 -21.71 6.41
C VAL A 532 3.83 -21.91 7.92
N TYR A 533 4.93 -22.07 8.63
CA TYR A 533 4.99 -22.17 10.09
C TYR A 533 5.51 -20.86 10.66
N THR A 534 4.95 -20.43 11.79
CA THR A 534 5.34 -19.22 12.51
C THR A 534 5.97 -19.61 13.84
N PHE A 535 7.00 -18.87 14.26
CA PHE A 535 7.68 -19.04 15.53
C PHE A 535 7.77 -17.71 16.26
N ALA A 536 7.56 -17.73 17.57
CA ALA A 536 7.82 -16.64 18.50
C ALA A 536 8.71 -17.13 19.65
N SER A 537 9.43 -16.23 20.33
CA SER A 537 10.39 -16.63 21.37
C SER A 537 9.76 -17.25 22.64
N VAL A 538 8.42 -17.31 22.71
CA VAL A 538 7.64 -17.91 23.81
C VAL A 538 6.53 -18.81 23.22
N ASP A 539 6.79 -19.42 22.07
CA ASP A 539 5.77 -20.20 21.37
C ASP A 539 5.58 -21.58 22.00
N GLU A 540 4.50 -21.75 22.75
CA GLU A 540 4.10 -23.02 23.36
C GLU A 540 3.19 -23.86 22.46
N PHE A 541 2.76 -23.33 21.31
CA PHE A 541 1.72 -23.95 20.48
C PHE A 541 2.26 -24.89 19.39
N ASN A 542 3.59 -24.99 19.24
CA ASN A 542 4.18 -25.92 18.29
C ASN A 542 4.24 -27.34 18.87
N PRO A 543 3.60 -28.35 18.25
CA PRO A 543 3.62 -29.74 18.74
C PRO A 543 5.03 -30.37 18.84
N GLN A 544 6.01 -29.82 18.13
CA GLN A 544 7.40 -30.27 18.14
C GLN A 544 8.30 -29.44 19.08
N ILE A 545 7.77 -28.51 19.87
CA ILE A 545 8.57 -27.54 20.64
C ILE A 545 9.63 -28.19 21.53
N GLU A 546 9.31 -29.30 22.18
CA GLU A 546 10.27 -30.07 23.00
C GLU A 546 11.43 -30.61 22.16
N GLN A 547 11.16 -31.13 20.97
CA GLN A 547 12.18 -31.65 20.05
C GLN A 547 13.07 -30.52 19.53
N LEU A 548 12.48 -29.34 19.26
CA LEU A 548 13.22 -28.16 18.83
C LEU A 548 14.19 -27.69 19.92
N HIS A 549 13.72 -27.57 21.16
CA HIS A 549 14.56 -27.18 22.28
C HIS A 549 15.67 -28.20 22.54
N ALA A 550 15.37 -29.51 22.51
CA ALA A 550 16.37 -30.55 22.67
C ALA A 550 17.47 -30.46 21.59
N LEU A 551 17.10 -30.25 20.33
CA LEU A 551 18.05 -30.07 19.24
C LEU A 551 18.89 -28.80 19.42
N LEU A 552 18.27 -27.68 19.80
CA LEU A 552 18.98 -26.41 20.02
C LEU A 552 19.96 -26.48 21.19
N VAL A 553 19.60 -27.14 22.29
CA VAL A 553 20.50 -27.37 23.42
C VAL A 553 21.68 -28.22 22.97
N LYS A 554 21.42 -29.34 22.26
CA LYS A 554 22.49 -30.20 21.72
C LYS A 554 23.45 -29.42 20.83
N LEU A 555 22.92 -28.71 19.84
CA LEU A 555 23.74 -27.90 18.92
C LEU A 555 24.50 -26.82 19.69
N SER A 556 23.87 -26.13 20.65
CA SER A 556 24.53 -25.09 21.45
C SER A 556 25.76 -25.63 22.20
N THR A 557 25.63 -26.80 22.83
CA THR A 557 26.74 -27.47 23.51
C THR A 557 27.87 -27.80 22.55
N GLU A 558 27.58 -28.46 21.42
CA GLU A 558 28.59 -28.83 20.40
C GLU A 558 29.26 -27.60 19.77
N MET A 559 28.49 -26.52 19.52
CA MET A 559 29.02 -25.27 18.97
C MET A 559 29.96 -24.58 19.95
N LYS A 560 29.65 -24.58 21.25
CA LYS A 560 30.50 -23.96 22.29
C LYS A 560 31.87 -24.62 22.37
N GLU A 561 31.95 -25.94 22.21
CA GLU A 561 33.22 -26.68 22.13
C GLU A 561 34.11 -26.25 20.95
N GLN A 562 33.50 -25.65 19.92
CA GLN A 562 34.17 -25.16 18.71
C GLN A 562 34.30 -23.63 18.66
N GLY A 563 34.11 -22.95 19.81
CA GLY A 563 34.36 -21.52 19.96
C GLY A 563 33.16 -20.60 19.72
N TYR A 564 31.94 -21.13 19.64
CA TYR A 564 30.74 -20.28 19.68
C TYR A 564 30.54 -19.69 21.09
N VAL A 565 30.37 -18.37 21.16
CA VAL A 565 30.07 -17.64 22.40
C VAL A 565 28.71 -16.95 22.25
N PRO A 566 27.72 -17.29 23.09
CA PRO A 566 26.42 -16.62 23.06
C PRO A 566 26.52 -15.12 23.35
N GLN A 567 25.90 -14.30 22.52
CA GLN A 567 25.86 -12.84 22.70
C GLN A 567 24.67 -12.45 23.58
N THR A 568 24.92 -12.38 24.89
CA THR A 568 23.89 -12.14 25.92
C THR A 568 23.58 -10.65 26.17
N LYS A 569 24.38 -9.73 25.61
CA LYS A 569 24.22 -8.27 25.80
C LYS A 569 22.87 -7.73 25.30
N ALA A 570 22.24 -8.41 24.34
CA ALA A 570 20.91 -8.06 23.82
C ALA A 570 19.76 -8.31 24.84
N VAL A 571 20.03 -9.00 25.95
CA VAL A 571 19.06 -9.23 27.02
C VAL A 571 19.11 -8.07 28.00
N LEU A 572 18.16 -7.13 27.86
CA LEU A 572 18.07 -5.90 28.65
C LEU A 572 17.65 -6.11 30.13
N TYR A 573 17.73 -7.33 30.65
CA TYR A 573 17.37 -7.66 32.02
C TYR A 573 18.62 -7.98 32.83
N ASP A 574 18.61 -7.57 34.09
CA ASP A 574 19.66 -7.88 35.04
C ASP A 574 19.45 -9.29 35.58
N LEU A 575 19.84 -10.26 34.77
CA LEU A 575 19.76 -11.69 35.03
C LEU A 575 21.17 -12.28 35.03
N ASP A 576 21.31 -13.47 35.61
CA ASP A 576 22.55 -14.23 35.50
C ASP A 576 22.85 -14.60 34.03
N VAL A 577 24.10 -14.99 33.78
CA VAL A 577 24.56 -15.27 32.41
C VAL A 577 23.81 -16.48 31.83
N GLU A 578 23.53 -17.48 32.65
CA GLU A 578 22.89 -18.74 32.24
C GLU A 578 21.44 -18.52 31.78
N GLU A 579 20.68 -17.68 32.49
CA GLU A 579 19.32 -17.33 32.13
C GLU A 579 19.28 -16.45 30.89
N LYS A 580 20.23 -15.52 30.73
CA LYS A 580 20.39 -14.75 29.48
C LYS A 580 20.68 -15.66 28.29
N GLU A 581 21.56 -16.65 28.44
CA GLU A 581 21.83 -17.63 27.38
C GLU A 581 20.59 -18.44 27.02
N ARG A 582 19.79 -18.85 28.00
CA ARG A 582 18.54 -19.57 27.77
C ARG A 582 17.54 -18.73 26.98
N ILE A 583 17.38 -17.45 27.31
CA ILE A 583 16.52 -16.51 26.58
C ILE A 583 16.97 -16.40 25.12
N VAL A 584 18.27 -16.21 24.91
CA VAL A 584 18.85 -16.05 23.57
C VAL A 584 18.76 -17.35 22.75
N LEU A 585 18.82 -18.53 23.39
CA LEU A 585 18.59 -19.81 22.74
C LEU A 585 17.13 -19.96 22.25
N GLY A 586 16.17 -19.34 22.95
CA GLY A 586 14.75 -19.34 22.60
C GLY A 586 14.35 -18.37 21.48
N HIS A 587 15.27 -17.67 20.82
CA HIS A 587 14.93 -16.76 19.72
C HIS A 587 14.19 -17.46 18.58
N SER A 588 13.18 -16.80 18.01
CA SER A 588 12.30 -17.39 16.99
C SER A 588 13.04 -17.86 15.73
N GLU A 589 14.15 -17.23 15.36
CA GLU A 589 14.99 -17.66 14.23
C GLU A 589 15.61 -19.02 14.49
N LYS A 590 16.12 -19.24 15.71
CA LYS A 590 16.75 -20.51 16.07
C LYS A 590 15.72 -21.63 16.09
N LEU A 591 14.53 -21.36 16.61
CA LEU A 591 13.40 -22.29 16.54
C LEU A 591 13.05 -22.62 15.08
N ALA A 592 12.97 -21.62 14.21
CA ALA A 592 12.71 -21.83 12.78
C ALA A 592 13.83 -22.61 12.07
N VAL A 593 15.11 -22.35 12.39
CA VAL A 593 16.25 -23.12 11.88
C VAL A 593 16.18 -24.57 12.33
N ALA A 594 15.98 -24.81 13.62
CA ALA A 594 15.84 -26.15 14.18
C ALA A 594 14.68 -26.91 13.54
N PHE A 595 13.54 -26.23 13.35
CA PHE A 595 12.37 -26.82 12.70
C PHE A 595 12.67 -27.19 11.23
N GLY A 596 13.37 -26.31 10.52
CA GLY A 596 13.87 -26.57 9.18
C GLY A 596 14.76 -27.82 9.14
N LEU A 597 15.74 -27.93 10.05
CA LEU A 597 16.64 -29.08 10.12
C LEU A 597 15.91 -30.41 10.34
N ILE A 598 14.88 -30.43 11.18
CA ILE A 598 14.09 -31.64 11.47
C ILE A 598 13.18 -32.02 10.29
N ASN A 599 12.55 -31.04 9.64
CA ASN A 599 11.43 -31.30 8.74
C ASN A 599 11.78 -31.23 7.24
N THR A 600 13.05 -31.00 6.87
CA THR A 600 13.50 -30.92 5.47
C THR A 600 14.65 -31.87 5.17
N SER A 601 14.72 -32.38 3.94
CA SER A 601 15.73 -33.37 3.54
C SER A 601 17.14 -32.78 3.45
N LYS A 602 18.16 -33.64 3.62
CA LYS A 602 19.57 -33.24 3.48
C LYS A 602 19.80 -32.65 2.07
N GLY A 603 20.44 -31.49 2.01
CA GLY A 603 20.68 -30.74 0.77
C GLY A 603 19.59 -29.74 0.39
N GLU A 604 18.41 -29.76 1.03
CA GLU A 604 17.42 -28.70 0.80
C GLU A 604 17.87 -27.39 1.47
N THR A 605 17.70 -26.26 0.79
CA THR A 605 17.94 -24.94 1.38
C THR A 605 16.84 -24.60 2.39
N ILE A 606 17.20 -24.27 3.63
CA ILE A 606 16.27 -23.77 4.65
C ILE A 606 16.02 -22.27 4.38
N ARG A 607 14.76 -21.83 4.29
CA ARG A 607 14.40 -20.43 4.02
C ARG A 607 13.57 -19.88 5.17
N ILE A 608 14.09 -18.83 5.79
CA ILE A 608 13.47 -18.18 6.94
C ILE A 608 13.29 -16.70 6.64
N SER A 609 12.14 -16.15 7.01
CA SER A 609 11.93 -14.71 7.03
C SER A 609 11.65 -14.23 8.46
N LYS A 610 12.07 -13.00 8.78
CA LYS A 610 11.90 -12.39 10.11
C LYS A 610 11.34 -10.98 9.99
N ASN A 611 10.48 -10.58 10.93
CA ASN A 611 9.88 -9.24 10.97
C ASN A 611 10.73 -8.16 11.65
N LEU A 612 11.88 -8.52 12.22
CA LEU A 612 12.85 -7.60 12.81
C LEU A 612 14.22 -7.87 12.22
N ARG A 613 15.18 -6.96 12.43
CA ARG A 613 16.58 -7.19 12.10
C ARG A 613 17.10 -8.43 12.84
N LEU A 614 17.91 -9.23 12.17
CA LEU A 614 18.56 -10.38 12.80
C LEU A 614 19.42 -9.90 13.98
N CYS A 615 19.46 -10.61 15.10
CA CYS A 615 20.40 -10.25 16.17
C CYS A 615 21.78 -10.90 15.92
N GLU A 616 22.82 -10.33 16.52
CA GLU A 616 24.20 -10.79 16.36
C GLU A 616 24.39 -12.26 16.76
N ASP A 617 23.70 -12.67 17.83
CA ASP A 617 23.71 -14.05 18.28
C ASP A 617 23.08 -15.01 17.26
N CYS A 618 21.86 -14.70 16.78
CA CYS A 618 21.18 -15.53 15.78
C CYS A 618 22.00 -15.61 14.49
N HIS A 619 22.64 -14.51 14.07
CA HIS A 619 23.54 -14.50 12.92
C HIS A 619 24.73 -15.44 13.14
N SER A 620 25.39 -15.35 14.30
CA SER A 620 26.54 -16.18 14.66
C SER A 620 26.18 -17.66 14.76
N VAL A 621 25.12 -18.00 15.47
CA VAL A 621 24.61 -19.38 15.58
C VAL A 621 24.29 -19.97 14.21
N THR A 622 23.63 -19.21 13.34
CA THR A 622 23.26 -19.72 12.02
C THR A 622 24.50 -20.01 11.16
N LYS A 623 25.57 -19.20 11.27
CA LYS A 623 26.89 -19.53 10.68
C LYS A 623 27.36 -20.91 11.15
N PHE A 624 27.48 -21.12 12.46
CA PHE A 624 27.92 -22.40 13.00
C PHE A 624 27.02 -23.56 12.55
N ILE A 625 25.70 -23.45 12.69
CA ILE A 625 24.75 -24.48 12.26
C ILE A 625 24.93 -24.84 10.78
N SER A 626 25.10 -23.85 9.89
CA SER A 626 25.32 -24.11 8.46
C SER A 626 26.54 -24.99 8.21
N LYS A 627 27.61 -24.80 9.00
CA LYS A 627 28.85 -25.60 8.94
C LYS A 627 28.66 -27.00 9.51
N PHE A 628 28.05 -27.13 10.69
CA PHE A 628 27.87 -28.43 11.35
C PHE A 628 26.92 -29.36 10.60
N THR A 629 25.89 -28.79 9.99
CA THR A 629 24.81 -29.56 9.36
C THR A 629 25.02 -29.76 7.86
N ASP A 630 26.01 -29.08 7.26
CA ASP A 630 26.22 -29.06 5.81
C ASP A 630 24.93 -28.63 5.07
N ARG A 631 24.33 -27.55 5.56
CA ARG A 631 23.07 -26.99 5.06
C ARG A 631 23.25 -25.53 4.66
N GLU A 632 22.71 -25.20 3.50
CA GLU A 632 22.48 -23.82 3.11
C GLU A 632 21.24 -23.28 3.85
N ILE A 633 21.42 -22.16 4.55
CA ILE A 633 20.34 -21.51 5.31
C ILE A 633 20.25 -20.06 4.82
N LEU A 634 19.06 -19.67 4.37
CA LEU A 634 18.76 -18.30 3.96
C LEU A 634 17.87 -17.68 5.02
N VAL A 635 18.33 -16.60 5.64
CA VAL A 635 17.53 -15.80 6.56
C VAL A 635 17.36 -14.41 5.97
N ARG A 636 16.11 -14.00 5.75
CA ARG A 636 15.78 -12.64 5.32
C ARG A 636 15.18 -11.86 6.48
N ASP A 637 15.89 -10.83 6.93
CA ASP A 637 15.38 -9.88 7.89
C ASP A 637 14.71 -8.69 7.20
N VAL A 638 14.40 -7.62 7.97
CA VAL A 638 13.75 -6.42 7.43
C VAL A 638 14.62 -5.62 6.44
N ASN A 639 15.94 -5.82 6.46
CA ASN A 639 16.89 -5.03 5.67
C ASN A 639 17.47 -5.84 4.51
N ARG A 640 17.84 -7.10 4.73
CA ARG A 640 18.59 -7.88 3.75
C ARG A 640 18.42 -9.39 3.89
N PHE A 641 19.00 -10.11 2.93
CA PHE A 641 19.30 -11.52 3.02
C PHE A 641 20.66 -11.78 3.65
N HIS A 642 20.69 -12.83 4.45
CA HIS A 642 21.85 -13.51 4.98
C HIS A 642 21.87 -14.92 4.41
N HIS A 643 22.81 -15.20 3.52
CA HIS A 643 23.01 -16.54 2.95
C HIS A 643 24.13 -17.22 3.72
N PHE A 644 23.77 -18.20 4.56
CA PHE A 644 24.69 -18.96 5.38
C PHE A 644 25.05 -20.27 4.69
N LYS A 645 26.35 -20.46 4.48
CA LYS A 645 26.91 -21.68 3.90
C LYS A 645 28.33 -21.88 4.42
N ASP A 646 28.67 -23.11 4.80
CA ASP A 646 30.01 -23.50 5.24
C ASP A 646 30.59 -22.64 6.38
N GLY A 647 29.72 -22.11 7.26
CA GLY A 647 30.16 -21.25 8.36
C GLY A 647 30.30 -19.77 8.01
N ILE A 648 29.98 -19.37 6.78
CA ILE A 648 30.15 -18.01 6.27
C ILE A 648 28.78 -17.43 5.93
N CYS A 649 28.59 -16.13 6.16
CA CYS A 649 27.44 -15.39 5.69
C CYS A 649 27.82 -14.50 4.50
N SER A 650 26.96 -14.41 3.49
CA SER A 650 27.12 -13.50 2.34
C SER A 650 27.28 -12.02 2.68
N CYS A 651 26.92 -11.59 3.90
CA CYS A 651 27.09 -10.20 4.32
C CYS A 651 28.54 -9.86 4.70
N GLY A 652 29.43 -10.85 4.87
CA GLY A 652 30.81 -10.61 5.32
C GLY A 652 30.91 -9.92 6.68
N ASP A 653 29.91 -10.14 7.56
CA ASP A 653 29.75 -9.46 8.85
C ASP A 653 29.59 -7.91 8.74
N TYR A 654 29.29 -7.40 7.54
CA TYR A 654 28.93 -6.01 7.27
C TYR A 654 27.41 -5.91 7.06
N TRP A 655 26.61 -5.68 8.11
CA TRP A 655 25.14 -5.70 8.00
C TRP A 655 24.38 -4.91 9.04
#